data_AF-A0A383VTS9-F1
#
_entry.id   AF-A0A383VTS9-F1
#
_cell.length_a   1.000
_cell.length_b   1.000
_cell.length_c   1.000
_cell.angle_alpha   90.00
_cell.angle_beta   90.00
_cell.angle_gamma   90.00
#
_symmetry.space_group_name_H-M   'P 1'
#
loop_
_entity.id
_entity.type
_entity.pdbx_description
1 polymer ?
#
loop_
_entity_poly.entity_id
_entity_poly.type
_entity_poly.pdbx_seq_one_letter_code
_entity_poly.pdbx_strand_id
1 'polypeptide(L)'
;MASSSYSSSSSSSKGGPASDPVQAAVNAAKQLNSLWRTNHYSKMLQQPAPAVWEGKADEAVSHTLILLAAMRTALTTQLNAASTEQLLRGLEQQQATKLIAQLMVWLQQGQVVLTEDLAAGRGSSSSSSSSSSSSSSSHAVRLWSACLIRSDDMLKLLGNYLGRHPSNALPHMEHFAIAMESAGLFDSWHACLSGPSAHQSYKHADKQQRQQQQQKQPSTYFLFEVSKAWVGLWGTWRGIVPHSAGKVAAVLLRAGKSSLEFAAHCMQHAEHMKLDAYCSSGSNWSDFTKGAVMLQHLTLHALNAVVNASSSLIGSSNAGARRKDAANILEQSVEAAALQHMITACSLLHLQLQQPSSPQQHSNAAAAGSSSSSSSSSDARGGTPLNQQQQQQQQQAACSIPAYHAAFLHLRPGGQVCMDVVRQLTAEAAAVIGAAGEQVLQLMQWSDAGANLLNAIYITRATLAVHGQRPPPPNPAHAGVHLQLLVERQLLAAALLQQQQQQQQQQSRAGGRHFDCSTWRDMLRSINTTLLVHIRNSTDLRSDTSGLVQVLAAPAAPLPRALAAPLNVQGFWDGHVDASQRLHGGSSPGEQLFALRAALDAVGGCEAQAVALDTAACADLIDCYVRSDRFQAADVLAASALLPRVSGIAGSCWADSSTATAVASAHMSLMKRAAAAMHAGAQAQGQASTRRTADRDETAARCFPAAVPSIMERCLGRVADSLTAAGAAAAAAAAGRDAGRLLSQQQCRASAALLAVLLARSLVMLADAQEAAAAGAGSTPAQLFARQLGLAPAAAGAAAASSESAAGCASSSSSSSSSSSSSSSSKEVLADREAADIKTARDAGINSSSSSSSSSSSSKTPAGWQPKWCYLLQLPSCETWAAAVHTFDQKWPDALAAISSVVQQQKTVVNSSSNSSGVAAGADSQQPEVEPGQLYADALQLCRALVAAAPLPLVCNNPGCGNMSALSEAAAANKRCTGCRCRYCSAACQTSDWKRHKSACKRMAAAGLACS
;
A
#
# COMPACT_ATOMS: atom_id res chain seq x y z
N MET A 1 -13.58 4.37 49.31
CA MET A 1 -13.42 5.55 50.18
C MET A 1 -14.67 5.69 51.02
N ALA A 2 -14.46 5.89 52.32
CA ALA A 2 -15.47 5.83 53.36
C ALA A 2 -16.69 6.71 53.06
N SER A 3 -17.87 6.12 53.20
CA SER A 3 -19.15 6.82 53.34
C SER A 3 -19.07 7.69 54.60
N SER A 4 -18.63 8.95 54.43
CA SER A 4 -18.76 9.95 55.48
C SER A 4 -20.22 10.31 55.58
N SER A 5 -20.85 9.82 56.63
CA SER A 5 -22.16 10.18 57.13
C SER A 5 -22.19 11.69 57.42
N TYR A 6 -22.67 12.47 56.46
CA TYR A 6 -23.28 13.75 56.78
C TYR A 6 -24.53 13.45 57.61
N SER A 7 -24.48 13.77 58.89
CA SER A 7 -25.64 13.82 59.77
C SER A 7 -26.56 14.96 59.31
N SER A 8 -27.31 14.71 58.24
CA SER A 8 -28.53 15.47 57.97
C SER A 8 -29.51 15.17 59.10
N SER A 9 -29.76 16.17 59.93
CA SER A 9 -30.81 16.20 60.94
C SER A 9 -32.09 15.56 60.40
N SER A 10 -32.39 14.36 60.90
CA SER A 10 -33.52 13.54 60.50
C SER A 10 -34.82 14.15 61.04
N SER A 11 -35.37 15.12 60.32
CA SER A 11 -36.80 15.40 60.39
C SER A 11 -37.52 14.27 59.66
N SER A 12 -38.26 13.46 60.40
CA SER A 12 -39.23 12.47 59.91
C SER A 12 -40.20 13.12 58.91
N SER A 13 -39.86 13.10 57.62
CA SER A 13 -40.77 13.49 56.54
C SER A 13 -41.33 12.23 55.91
N LYS A 14 -42.65 12.09 55.99
CA LYS A 14 -43.49 11.15 55.24
C LYS A 14 -42.94 10.89 53.83
N GLY A 15 -42.90 9.63 53.42
CA GLY A 15 -42.41 9.19 52.11
C GLY A 15 -43.01 10.02 50.97
N GLY A 16 -42.26 11.01 50.51
CA GLY A 16 -42.56 11.73 49.29
C GLY A 16 -42.34 10.82 48.08
N PRO A 17 -43.10 10.99 47.00
CA PRO A 17 -42.86 10.23 45.77
C PRO A 17 -41.40 10.40 45.35
N ALA A 18 -40.71 9.30 45.04
CA ALA A 18 -39.34 9.32 44.56
C ALA A 18 -39.27 10.29 43.37
N SER A 19 -38.51 11.38 43.52
CA SER A 19 -38.39 12.41 42.49
C SER A 19 -37.89 11.78 41.19
N ASP A 20 -38.55 12.07 40.08
CA ASP A 20 -38.13 11.65 38.74
C ASP A 20 -36.64 11.96 38.53
N PRO A 21 -35.78 10.95 38.24
CA PRO A 21 -34.35 11.14 38.08
C PRO A 21 -34.01 12.17 36.99
N VAL A 22 -34.83 12.29 35.94
CA VAL A 22 -34.64 13.30 34.89
C VAL A 22 -34.79 14.70 35.46
N GLN A 23 -35.89 14.95 36.20
CA GLN A 23 -36.14 16.25 36.80
C GLN A 23 -35.10 16.60 37.87
N ALA A 24 -34.66 15.62 38.65
CA ALA A 24 -33.59 15.81 39.63
C ALA A 24 -32.28 16.29 38.99
N ALA A 25 -31.89 15.70 37.85
CA ALA A 25 -30.70 16.11 37.12
C ALA A 25 -30.81 17.49 36.49
N VAL A 26 -31.96 17.80 35.89
CA VAL A 26 -32.21 19.13 35.31
C VAL A 26 -32.22 20.20 36.41
N ASN A 27 -32.79 19.91 37.57
CA ASN A 27 -32.75 20.79 38.73
C ASN A 27 -31.31 20.99 39.23
N ALA A 28 -30.51 19.93 39.31
CA ALA A 28 -29.10 20.02 39.70
C ALA A 28 -28.29 20.86 38.69
N ALA A 29 -28.50 20.67 37.38
CA ALA A 29 -27.88 21.47 36.33
C ALA A 29 -28.28 22.96 36.41
N LYS A 30 -29.57 23.23 36.68
CA LYS A 30 -30.08 24.59 36.89
C LYS A 30 -29.45 25.25 38.12
N GLN A 31 -29.36 24.53 39.24
CA GLN A 31 -28.70 25.01 40.44
C GLN A 31 -27.22 25.28 40.21
N LEU A 32 -26.54 24.41 39.47
CA LEU A 32 -25.13 24.57 39.12
C LEU A 32 -24.91 25.82 38.26
N ASN A 33 -25.74 26.01 37.22
CA ASN A 33 -25.69 27.21 36.39
C ASN A 33 -26.00 28.48 37.20
N SER A 34 -27.00 28.43 38.09
CA SER A 34 -27.34 29.55 38.97
C SER A 34 -26.19 29.91 39.91
N LEU A 35 -25.53 28.91 40.50
CA LEU A 35 -24.38 29.09 41.38
C LEU A 35 -23.30 29.90 40.65
N TRP A 36 -22.81 29.38 39.53
CA TRP A 36 -21.67 29.98 38.83
C TRP A 36 -21.98 31.27 38.04
N ARG A 37 -23.26 31.57 37.77
CA ARG A 37 -23.68 32.85 37.18
C ARG A 37 -23.80 33.99 38.18
N THR A 38 -23.80 33.72 39.49
CA THR A 38 -23.77 34.82 40.46
C THR A 38 -22.54 35.69 40.24
N ASN A 39 -22.67 37.00 40.47
CA ASN A 39 -21.61 37.99 40.23
C ASN A 39 -20.28 37.67 40.93
N HIS A 40 -20.31 36.88 42.01
CA HIS A 40 -19.11 36.52 42.75
C HIS A 40 -18.33 35.38 42.08
N TYR A 41 -19.00 34.28 41.72
CA TYR A 41 -18.35 33.11 41.12
C TYR A 41 -18.04 33.27 39.63
N SER A 42 -18.84 34.08 38.90
CA SER A 42 -18.51 34.43 37.50
C SER A 42 -17.21 35.23 37.40
N LYS A 43 -16.95 36.15 38.34
CA LYS A 43 -15.65 36.86 38.45
C LYS A 43 -14.52 35.89 38.81
N MET A 44 -14.81 34.85 39.59
CA MET A 44 -13.84 33.82 39.94
C MET A 44 -13.40 33.03 38.70
N LEU A 45 -14.33 32.65 37.81
CA LEU A 45 -14.01 31.99 36.54
C LEU A 45 -13.20 32.86 35.57
N GLN A 46 -13.22 34.18 35.73
CA GLN A 46 -12.43 35.12 34.93
C GLN A 46 -11.00 35.29 35.47
N GLN A 47 -10.72 34.80 36.68
CA GLN A 47 -9.41 34.85 37.31
C GLN A 47 -8.77 33.45 37.31
N PRO A 48 -7.43 33.32 37.31
CA PRO A 48 -6.79 32.02 37.50
C PRO A 48 -7.25 31.36 38.80
N ALA A 49 -7.40 30.04 38.81
CA ALA A 49 -7.83 29.33 40.01
C ALA A 49 -6.85 29.59 41.18
N PRO A 50 -7.35 29.89 42.39
CA PRO A 50 -6.51 30.26 43.52
C PRO A 50 -5.68 29.07 44.03
N ALA A 51 -4.51 29.38 44.59
CA ALA A 51 -3.63 28.37 45.18
C ALA A 51 -4.15 27.74 46.46
N VAL A 52 -4.87 28.52 47.25
CA VAL A 52 -5.50 28.03 48.46
C VAL A 52 -6.98 28.35 48.33
N TRP A 53 -7.81 27.32 48.48
CA TRP A 53 -9.25 27.46 48.42
C TRP A 53 -9.72 27.83 49.82
N GLU A 54 -9.99 29.12 50.04
CA GLU A 54 -10.47 29.63 51.32
C GLU A 54 -11.86 30.26 51.21
N GLY A 55 -12.65 30.08 52.26
CA GLY A 55 -13.99 30.66 52.39
C GLY A 55 -14.95 30.24 51.28
N LYS A 56 -15.45 31.22 50.52
CA LYS A 56 -16.53 31.03 49.53
C LYS A 56 -16.11 30.17 48.33
N ALA A 57 -14.82 30.12 48.01
CA ALA A 57 -14.34 29.29 46.90
C ALA A 57 -14.48 27.80 47.23
N ASP A 58 -14.09 27.38 48.43
CA ASP A 58 -14.21 25.98 48.89
C ASP A 58 -15.68 25.55 49.01
N GLU A 59 -16.54 26.42 49.53
CA GLU A 59 -17.99 26.20 49.60
C GLU A 59 -18.59 26.00 48.20
N ALA A 60 -18.21 26.82 47.22
CA ALA A 60 -18.67 26.70 45.84
C ALA A 60 -18.21 25.40 45.17
N VAL A 61 -16.97 24.97 45.42
CA VAL A 61 -16.45 23.70 44.91
C VAL A 61 -17.17 22.52 45.53
N SER A 62 -17.35 22.52 46.85
CA SER A 62 -18.06 21.46 47.56
C SER A 62 -19.51 21.34 47.08
N HIS A 63 -20.22 22.48 46.94
CA HIS A 63 -21.56 22.49 46.41
C HIS A 63 -21.60 22.02 44.94
N THR A 64 -20.62 22.43 44.12
CA THR A 64 -20.49 21.94 42.74
C THR A 64 -20.32 20.43 42.70
N LEU A 65 -19.48 19.84 43.55
CA LEU A 65 -19.28 18.39 43.63
C LEU A 65 -20.58 17.64 43.95
N ILE A 66 -21.40 18.16 44.86
CA ILE A 66 -22.71 17.59 45.21
C ILE A 66 -23.66 17.64 44.01
N LEU A 67 -23.71 18.77 43.31
CA LEU A 67 -24.58 18.94 42.13
C LEU A 67 -24.14 18.03 40.97
N LEU A 68 -22.83 17.90 40.72
CA LEU A 68 -22.29 16.95 39.74
C LEU A 68 -22.61 15.50 40.14
N ALA A 69 -22.52 15.15 41.43
CA ALA A 69 -22.91 13.82 41.90
C ALA A 69 -24.40 13.53 41.66
N ALA A 70 -25.29 14.50 41.91
CA ALA A 70 -26.72 14.36 41.62
C ALA A 70 -27.01 14.16 40.12
N MET A 71 -26.31 14.91 39.25
CA MET A 71 -26.40 14.73 37.79
C MET A 71 -25.95 13.33 37.36
N ARG A 72 -24.88 12.77 37.98
CA ARG A 72 -24.39 11.42 37.67
C ARG A 72 -25.49 10.37 37.78
N THR A 73 -26.17 10.37 38.93
CA THR A 73 -27.12 9.31 39.27
C THR A 73 -28.16 9.14 38.17
N ALA A 74 -28.67 10.26 37.64
CA ALA A 74 -29.62 10.26 36.54
C ALA A 74 -29.01 9.90 35.17
N LEU A 75 -27.77 10.32 34.88
CA LEU A 75 -27.08 9.95 33.64
C LEU A 75 -26.81 8.44 33.57
N THR A 76 -26.60 7.80 34.72
CA THR A 76 -26.33 6.35 34.81
C THR A 76 -27.57 5.49 34.93
N THR A 77 -28.72 6.05 35.32
CA THR A 77 -29.99 5.29 35.32
C THR A 77 -30.38 4.95 33.89
N GLN A 78 -30.82 3.71 33.66
CA GLN A 78 -31.35 3.33 32.36
C GLN A 78 -32.65 4.10 32.10
N LEU A 79 -32.59 5.07 31.18
CA LEU A 79 -33.73 5.85 30.74
C LEU A 79 -34.27 5.28 29.42
N ASN A 80 -35.59 5.39 29.23
CA ASN A 80 -36.18 5.21 27.91
C ASN A 80 -35.74 6.36 26.98
N ALA A 81 -36.01 6.25 25.68
CA ALA A 81 -35.59 7.24 24.69
C ALA A 81 -36.16 8.64 24.94
N ALA A 82 -37.44 8.76 25.31
CA ALA A 82 -38.10 10.04 25.56
C ALA A 82 -37.53 10.75 26.79
N SER A 83 -37.32 10.01 27.88
CA SER A 83 -36.67 10.51 29.10
C SER A 83 -35.22 10.91 28.85
N THR A 84 -34.51 10.18 27.99
CA THR A 84 -33.13 10.53 27.58
C THR A 84 -33.12 11.85 26.81
N GLU A 85 -34.01 12.03 25.84
CA GLU A 85 -34.12 13.26 25.06
C GLU A 85 -34.50 14.46 25.94
N GLN A 86 -35.46 14.29 26.85
CA GLN A 86 -35.87 15.31 27.81
C GLN A 86 -34.70 15.71 28.73
N LEU A 87 -33.93 14.72 29.21
CA LEU A 87 -32.74 14.98 30.00
C LEU A 87 -31.70 15.78 29.20
N LEU A 88 -31.38 15.37 27.96
CA LEU A 88 -30.43 16.07 27.11
C LEU A 88 -30.85 17.52 26.83
N ARG A 89 -32.10 17.75 26.41
CA ARG A 89 -32.65 19.11 26.22
C ARG A 89 -32.57 19.94 27.49
N GLY A 90 -32.90 19.34 28.63
CA GLY A 90 -32.81 20.02 29.93
C GLY A 90 -31.38 20.43 30.27
N LEU A 91 -30.40 19.54 30.08
CA LEU A 91 -28.98 19.83 30.31
C LEU A 91 -28.44 20.92 29.38
N GLU A 92 -28.86 20.91 28.11
CA GLU A 92 -28.48 21.93 27.11
C GLU A 92 -29.07 23.29 27.42
N GLN A 93 -30.35 23.35 27.76
CA GLN A 93 -31.02 24.59 28.13
C GLN A 93 -30.37 25.23 29.37
N GLN A 94 -29.87 24.41 30.29
CA GLN A 94 -29.12 24.89 31.46
C GLN A 94 -27.64 25.16 31.16
N GLN A 95 -27.17 24.99 29.92
CA GLN A 95 -25.77 25.14 29.51
C GLN A 95 -24.79 24.32 30.36
N ALA A 96 -25.24 23.16 30.86
CA ALA A 96 -24.47 22.35 31.80
C ALA A 96 -23.10 21.95 31.22
N THR A 97 -23.06 21.52 29.96
CA THR A 97 -21.81 21.17 29.26
C THR A 97 -20.85 22.34 29.18
N LYS A 98 -21.33 23.52 28.79
CA LYS A 98 -20.48 24.71 28.65
C LYS A 98 -19.87 25.09 29.99
N LEU A 99 -20.67 25.06 31.05
CA LEU A 99 -20.20 25.39 32.39
C LEU A 99 -19.18 24.35 32.91
N ILE A 100 -19.43 23.05 32.71
CA ILE A 100 -18.47 21.99 33.06
C ILE A 100 -17.15 22.21 32.31
N ALA A 101 -17.21 22.52 31.02
CA ALA A 101 -16.02 22.83 30.23
C ALA A 101 -15.30 24.10 30.69
N GLN A 102 -16.02 25.15 31.07
CA GLN A 102 -15.45 26.38 31.64
C GLN A 102 -14.77 26.12 33.00
N LEU A 103 -15.38 25.30 33.86
CA LEU A 103 -14.78 24.88 35.12
C LEU A 103 -13.49 24.11 34.90
N MET A 104 -13.46 23.24 33.89
CA MET A 104 -12.23 22.56 33.50
C MET A 104 -11.17 23.55 33.00
N VAL A 105 -11.50 24.46 32.08
CA VAL A 105 -10.57 25.49 31.59
C VAL A 105 -10.02 26.33 32.74
N TRP A 106 -10.88 26.72 33.66
CA TRP A 106 -10.51 27.50 34.84
C TRP A 106 -9.54 26.75 35.75
N LEU A 107 -9.82 25.47 36.04
CA LEU A 107 -8.93 24.60 36.83
C LEU A 107 -7.57 24.38 36.14
N GLN A 108 -7.53 24.36 34.81
CA GLN A 108 -6.27 24.23 34.05
C GLN A 108 -5.38 25.45 34.19
N GLN A 109 -5.97 26.65 34.27
CA GLN A 109 -5.21 27.89 34.42
C GLN A 109 -4.51 27.99 35.80
N GLY A 110 -4.98 27.24 36.81
CA GLY A 110 -4.40 27.19 38.17
C GLY A 110 -3.26 26.18 38.38
N GLN A 111 -2.57 25.76 37.32
CA GLN A 111 -1.61 24.64 37.32
C GLN A 111 -0.49 24.67 38.38
N VAL A 112 -0.12 25.85 38.90
CA VAL A 112 0.99 26.03 39.86
C VAL A 112 0.74 25.33 41.20
N VAL A 113 -0.52 25.03 41.51
CA VAL A 113 -0.98 24.66 42.85
C VAL A 113 -1.01 23.14 43.06
N LEU A 114 -1.21 22.39 41.98
CA LEU A 114 -1.40 20.94 42.00
C LEU A 114 -0.09 20.16 42.20
N THR A 115 1.06 20.80 41.96
CA THR A 115 2.38 20.17 41.90
C THR A 115 3.06 20.01 43.26
N GLU A 116 2.90 20.96 44.19
CA GLU A 116 3.69 20.99 45.44
C GLU A 116 3.21 19.98 46.49
N ASP A 117 1.89 19.78 46.64
CA ASP A 117 1.36 18.94 47.72
C ASP A 117 1.46 17.42 47.45
N LEU A 118 1.42 17.00 46.17
CA LEU A 118 1.57 15.60 45.81
C LEU A 118 3.01 15.08 46.04
N ALA A 119 4.00 15.97 45.97
CA ALA A 119 5.39 15.65 46.27
C ALA A 119 5.63 15.53 47.79
N ALA A 120 4.98 16.37 48.60
CA ALA A 120 5.13 16.40 50.05
C ALA A 120 4.42 15.23 50.77
N GLY A 121 3.29 14.74 50.25
CA GLY A 121 2.43 13.78 50.96
C GLY A 121 2.90 12.32 51.02
N ARG A 122 3.99 11.92 50.33
CA ARG A 122 4.43 10.50 50.27
C ARG A 122 5.62 10.14 51.16
N GLY A 123 6.21 11.11 51.87
CA GLY A 123 7.50 10.93 52.55
C GLY A 123 7.48 10.38 53.98
N SER A 124 6.35 10.20 54.66
CA SER A 124 6.38 9.81 56.09
C SER A 124 5.15 9.03 56.53
N SER A 125 5.20 7.71 56.35
CA SER A 125 4.29 6.75 56.98
C SER A 125 4.81 6.32 58.35
N SER A 126 5.09 7.28 59.24
CA SER A 126 5.39 6.98 60.64
C SER A 126 4.98 8.13 61.55
N SER A 127 4.19 7.78 62.57
CA SER A 127 3.67 8.59 63.67
C SER A 127 2.32 9.29 63.46
N SER A 128 1.33 8.70 64.13
CA SER A 128 -0.01 9.17 64.40
C SER A 128 0.01 10.46 65.22
N SER A 129 -0.36 11.59 64.62
CA SER A 129 -1.05 12.67 65.34
C SER A 129 -1.81 13.58 64.37
N SER A 130 -2.98 13.99 64.82
CA SER A 130 -4.01 14.77 64.14
C SER A 130 -3.51 16.11 63.59
N SER A 131 -3.44 16.24 62.27
CA SER A 131 -3.36 17.54 61.58
C SER A 131 -4.38 17.58 60.44
N SER A 132 -5.45 18.35 60.64
CA SER A 132 -6.61 18.54 59.76
C SER A 132 -6.39 19.54 58.61
N SER A 133 -5.15 19.87 58.27
CA SER A 133 -4.81 20.97 57.35
C SER A 133 -4.49 20.58 55.91
N SER A 134 -4.58 19.30 55.52
CA SER A 134 -4.26 18.83 54.15
C SER A 134 -5.46 18.73 53.19
N SER A 135 -6.58 19.42 53.45
CA SER A 135 -7.83 19.22 52.71
C SER A 135 -7.96 20.02 51.40
N SER A 136 -7.29 21.17 51.27
CA SER A 136 -7.59 22.15 50.22
C SER A 136 -7.14 21.72 48.80
N SER A 137 -5.93 21.16 48.64
CA SER A 137 -5.44 20.67 47.33
C SER A 137 -6.20 19.43 46.82
N SER A 138 -6.81 18.66 47.73
CA SER A 138 -7.69 17.54 47.38
C SER A 138 -8.93 17.99 46.61
N HIS A 139 -9.48 19.18 46.91
CA HIS A 139 -10.72 19.65 46.31
C HIS A 139 -10.58 20.00 44.83
N ALA A 140 -9.47 20.62 44.40
CA ALA A 140 -9.23 20.93 42.98
C ALA A 140 -9.13 19.66 42.13
N VAL A 141 -8.34 18.65 42.58
CA VAL A 141 -8.23 17.36 41.91
C VAL A 141 -9.58 16.63 41.86
N ARG A 142 -10.33 16.65 42.96
CA ARG A 142 -11.67 16.03 43.03
C ARG A 142 -12.66 16.73 42.11
N LEU A 143 -12.64 18.05 42.03
CA LEU A 143 -13.51 18.82 41.13
C LEU A 143 -13.16 18.55 39.67
N TRP A 144 -11.87 18.57 39.34
CA TRP A 144 -11.36 18.21 38.02
C TRP A 144 -11.83 16.81 37.60
N SER A 145 -11.59 15.81 38.44
CA SER A 145 -12.01 14.43 38.22
C SER A 145 -13.55 14.31 38.11
N ALA A 146 -14.30 15.02 38.95
CA ALA A 146 -15.76 15.02 38.89
C ALA A 146 -16.27 15.61 37.57
N CYS A 147 -15.72 16.73 37.11
CA CYS A 147 -16.07 17.34 35.82
C CYS A 147 -15.79 16.38 34.66
N LEU A 148 -14.64 15.72 34.68
CA LEU A 148 -14.27 14.73 33.67
C LEU A 148 -15.22 13.53 33.60
N ILE A 149 -15.52 12.93 34.75
CA ILE A 149 -16.44 11.79 34.81
C ILE A 149 -17.84 12.23 34.35
N ARG A 150 -18.27 13.48 34.64
CA ARG A 150 -19.54 13.99 34.12
C ARG A 150 -19.55 14.10 32.60
N SER A 151 -18.50 14.67 32.01
CA SER A 151 -18.38 14.80 30.56
C SER A 151 -18.41 13.43 29.87
N ASP A 152 -17.70 12.44 30.43
CA ASP A 152 -17.71 11.05 29.96
C ASP A 152 -19.10 10.40 30.08
N ASP A 153 -19.78 10.55 31.22
CA ASP A 153 -21.13 10.00 31.41
C ASP A 153 -22.16 10.66 30.47
N MET A 154 -22.06 11.98 30.20
CA MET A 154 -22.89 12.67 29.21
C MET A 154 -22.64 12.14 27.79
N LEU A 155 -21.36 11.93 27.44
CA LEU A 155 -20.97 11.37 26.15
C LEU A 155 -21.46 9.94 25.95
N LYS A 156 -21.33 9.07 26.96
CA LYS A 156 -21.86 7.71 26.92
C LYS A 156 -23.38 7.70 26.74
N LEU A 157 -24.10 8.60 27.43
CA LEU A 157 -25.54 8.76 27.26
C LEU A 157 -25.89 9.18 25.82
N LEU A 158 -25.16 10.17 25.28
CA LEU A 158 -25.33 10.63 23.89
C LEU A 158 -25.03 9.54 22.86
N GLY A 159 -23.96 8.75 23.07
CA GLY A 159 -23.60 7.61 22.21
C GLY A 159 -24.70 6.53 22.21
N ASN A 160 -25.22 6.18 23.39
CA ASN A 160 -26.34 5.26 23.53
C ASN A 160 -27.61 5.78 22.85
N TYR A 161 -27.88 7.08 22.97
CA TYR A 161 -29.03 7.73 22.33
C TYR A 161 -28.88 7.77 20.80
N LEU A 162 -27.69 8.10 20.29
CA LEU A 162 -27.38 8.09 18.85
C LEU A 162 -27.56 6.71 18.22
N GLY A 163 -27.10 5.64 18.90
CA GLY A 163 -27.26 4.28 18.41
C GLY A 163 -28.73 3.84 18.27
N ARG A 164 -29.65 4.49 19.00
CA ARG A 164 -31.10 4.23 18.94
C ARG A 164 -31.84 5.22 18.05
N HIS A 165 -31.42 6.48 18.03
CA HIS A 165 -32.12 7.62 17.41
C HIS A 165 -31.12 8.59 16.75
N PRO A 166 -30.50 8.21 15.62
CA PRO A 166 -29.40 8.98 15.03
C PRO A 166 -29.81 10.40 14.63
N SER A 167 -31.03 10.59 14.09
CA SER A 167 -31.55 11.90 13.69
C SER A 167 -31.76 12.86 14.85
N ASN A 168 -32.19 12.36 16.00
CA ASN A 168 -32.56 13.19 17.15
C ASN A 168 -31.36 13.45 18.07
N ALA A 169 -30.42 12.51 18.15
CA ALA A 169 -29.21 12.67 18.95
C ALA A 169 -28.22 13.68 18.34
N LEU A 170 -28.28 13.88 17.03
CA LEU A 170 -27.27 14.66 16.34
C LEU A 170 -27.20 16.14 16.75
N PRO A 171 -28.32 16.89 16.81
CA PRO A 171 -28.31 18.28 17.30
C PRO A 171 -27.70 18.40 18.70
N HIS A 172 -27.96 17.41 19.56
CA HIS A 172 -27.46 17.40 20.93
C HIS A 172 -25.94 17.24 20.98
N MET A 173 -25.42 16.37 20.11
CA MET A 173 -23.98 16.22 19.93
C MET A 173 -23.32 17.48 19.39
N GLU A 174 -23.97 18.19 18.46
CA GLU A 174 -23.43 19.46 17.97
C GLU A 174 -23.36 20.50 19.09
N HIS A 175 -24.43 20.63 19.86
CA HIS A 175 -24.48 21.54 20.98
C HIS A 175 -23.41 21.19 22.03
N PHE A 176 -23.20 19.90 22.32
CA PHE A 176 -22.16 19.44 23.23
C PHE A 176 -20.74 19.81 22.75
N ALA A 177 -20.42 19.53 21.48
CA ALA A 177 -19.11 19.84 20.91
C ALA A 177 -18.84 21.35 20.87
N ILE A 178 -19.81 22.14 20.40
CA ILE A 178 -19.73 23.61 20.35
C ILE A 178 -19.65 24.20 21.76
N ALA A 179 -20.35 23.63 22.75
CA ALA A 179 -20.28 24.08 24.14
C ALA A 179 -18.87 23.91 24.72
N MET A 180 -18.19 22.78 24.45
CA MET A 180 -16.81 22.57 24.89
C MET A 180 -15.82 23.50 24.16
N GLU A 181 -15.99 23.68 22.85
CA GLU A 181 -15.16 24.58 22.05
C GLU A 181 -15.33 26.04 22.50
N SER A 182 -16.57 26.52 22.64
CA SER A 182 -16.86 27.90 23.07
C SER A 182 -16.47 28.19 24.52
N ALA A 183 -16.24 27.15 25.34
CA ALA A 183 -15.64 27.29 26.65
C ALA A 183 -14.11 27.47 26.59
N GLY A 184 -13.49 27.30 25.42
CA GLY A 184 -12.04 27.37 25.23
C GLY A 184 -11.31 26.11 25.69
N LEU A 185 -12.01 24.99 25.88
CA LEU A 185 -11.42 23.78 26.47
C LEU A 185 -10.27 23.22 25.64
N PHE A 186 -10.39 23.27 24.32
CA PHE A 186 -9.35 22.78 23.41
C PHE A 186 -8.14 23.70 23.36
N ASP A 187 -8.37 25.02 23.43
CA ASP A 187 -7.32 26.03 23.38
C ASP A 187 -6.53 26.10 24.70
N SER A 188 -7.23 25.94 25.83
CA SER A 188 -6.61 25.97 27.16
C SER A 188 -5.63 24.83 27.37
N TRP A 189 -5.85 23.67 26.75
CA TRP A 189 -4.92 22.55 26.77
C TRP A 189 -3.61 22.85 26.04
N HIS A 190 -3.67 23.49 24.88
CA HIS A 190 -2.47 23.92 24.16
C HIS A 190 -1.69 24.98 24.97
N ALA A 191 -2.40 25.90 25.62
CA ALA A 191 -1.81 26.91 26.51
C ALA A 191 -1.09 26.29 27.72
N CYS A 192 -1.60 25.19 28.27
CA CYS A 192 -0.95 24.45 29.37
C CYS A 192 0.42 23.89 28.97
N LEU A 193 0.65 23.60 27.69
CA LEU A 193 1.88 22.99 27.20
C LEU A 193 2.89 23.99 26.67
N SER A 194 2.42 25.05 26.03
CA SER A 194 3.30 26.00 25.32
C SER A 194 4.21 26.81 26.25
N GLY A 195 3.92 26.81 27.55
CA GLY A 195 4.53 27.74 28.51
C GLY A 195 4.28 29.21 28.13
N PRO A 196 4.56 30.16 29.03
CA PRO A 196 4.69 31.55 28.61
C PRO A 196 5.89 31.63 27.68
N SER A 197 5.67 31.85 26.38
CA SER A 197 6.74 31.96 25.40
C SER A 197 7.82 32.93 25.90
N ALA A 198 9.08 32.47 25.92
CA ALA A 198 10.20 33.17 26.53
C ALA A 198 10.51 34.54 25.87
N HIS A 199 9.77 34.97 24.86
CA HIS A 199 10.02 36.21 24.11
C HIS A 199 9.34 37.46 24.65
N GLN A 200 8.41 37.37 25.61
CA GLN A 200 7.63 38.54 26.02
C GLN A 200 8.08 39.26 27.32
N SER A 201 9.18 38.84 27.98
CA SER A 201 9.63 39.52 29.21
C SER A 201 11.15 39.46 29.46
N TYR A 202 11.96 39.78 28.44
CA TYR A 202 13.44 39.73 28.54
C TYR A 202 14.10 40.97 29.16
N LYS A 203 13.38 41.80 29.93
CA LYS A 203 13.98 42.94 30.63
C LYS A 203 13.42 43.08 32.04
N HIS A 204 13.85 42.23 32.99
CA HIS A 204 14.38 42.63 34.32
C HIS A 204 14.43 41.59 35.47
N ALA A 205 14.10 40.30 35.33
CA ALA A 205 14.00 39.39 36.51
C ALA A 205 14.69 38.01 36.37
N ASP A 206 15.99 37.97 36.04
CA ASP A 206 16.70 36.73 35.67
C ASP A 206 16.92 35.71 36.82
N LYS A 207 16.81 36.12 38.10
CA LYS A 207 16.93 35.19 39.25
C LYS A 207 15.59 34.64 39.75
N GLN A 208 14.55 35.47 39.80
CA GLN A 208 13.23 35.02 40.25
C GLN A 208 12.53 34.17 39.19
N GLN A 209 12.81 34.42 37.91
CA GLN A 209 12.26 33.68 36.79
C GLN A 209 12.87 32.26 36.66
N ARG A 210 14.14 32.05 37.04
CA ARG A 210 14.74 30.70 37.07
C ARG A 210 14.13 29.80 38.15
N GLN A 211 13.83 30.34 39.33
CA GLN A 211 13.11 29.58 40.37
C GLN A 211 11.65 29.32 39.96
N GLN A 212 10.97 30.30 39.36
CA GLN A 212 9.60 30.08 38.85
C GLN A 212 9.53 29.16 37.63
N GLN A 213 10.56 29.08 36.78
CA GLN A 213 10.60 28.14 35.66
C GLN A 213 10.80 26.69 36.11
N GLN A 214 11.54 26.44 37.19
CA GLN A 214 11.64 25.09 37.75
C GLN A 214 10.34 24.63 38.42
N GLN A 215 9.54 25.53 38.98
CA GLN A 215 8.23 25.23 39.60
C GLN A 215 7.05 25.11 38.60
N LYS A 216 7.25 25.45 37.32
CA LYS A 216 6.17 25.51 36.31
C LYS A 216 5.99 24.25 35.47
N GLN A 217 6.74 23.18 35.73
CA GLN A 217 6.49 21.93 35.00
C GLN A 217 5.14 21.33 35.44
N PRO A 218 4.20 21.09 34.52
CA PRO A 218 2.92 20.49 34.86
C PRO A 218 3.15 19.12 35.50
N SER A 219 2.39 18.82 36.56
CA SER A 219 2.52 17.53 37.24
C SER A 219 2.21 16.40 36.25
N THR A 220 3.04 15.36 36.26
CA THR A 220 2.86 14.16 35.41
C THR A 220 1.49 13.50 35.65
N TYR A 221 1.00 13.57 36.88
CA TYR A 221 -0.34 13.12 37.25
C TYR A 221 -1.44 13.93 36.57
N PHE A 222 -1.30 15.26 36.52
CA PHE A 222 -2.27 16.12 35.81
C PHE A 222 -2.31 15.79 34.32
N LEU A 223 -1.14 15.68 33.67
CA LEU A 223 -1.09 15.33 32.25
C LEU A 223 -1.69 13.94 31.98
N PHE A 224 -1.48 12.97 32.87
CA PHE A 224 -2.09 11.65 32.79
C PHE A 224 -3.62 11.67 32.88
N GLU A 225 -4.20 12.42 33.83
CA GLU A 225 -5.66 12.56 33.94
C GLU A 225 -6.26 13.30 32.75
N VAL A 226 -5.56 14.29 32.19
CA VAL A 226 -5.94 14.94 30.91
C VAL A 226 -5.91 13.93 29.76
N SER A 227 -4.88 13.08 29.67
CA SER A 227 -4.83 12.04 28.63
C SER A 227 -6.00 11.06 28.74
N LYS A 228 -6.32 10.58 29.95
CA LYS A 228 -7.49 9.69 30.17
C LYS A 228 -8.79 10.33 29.74
N ALA A 229 -8.98 11.61 30.10
CA ALA A 229 -10.16 12.37 29.71
C ALA A 229 -10.36 12.39 28.20
N TRP A 230 -9.29 12.74 27.48
CA TRP A 230 -9.32 12.76 26.03
C TRP A 230 -9.56 11.38 25.43
N VAL A 231 -8.94 10.33 25.97
CA VAL A 231 -9.16 8.95 25.54
C VAL A 231 -10.66 8.60 25.63
N GLY A 232 -11.33 8.93 26.73
CA GLY A 232 -12.78 8.74 26.88
C GLY A 232 -13.62 9.58 25.90
N LEU A 233 -13.24 10.86 25.74
CA LEU A 233 -13.90 11.81 24.83
C LEU A 233 -13.86 11.29 23.38
N TRP A 234 -12.66 10.93 22.91
CA TRP A 234 -12.41 10.42 21.57
C TRP A 234 -13.02 9.05 21.32
N GLY A 235 -12.97 8.16 22.33
CA GLY A 235 -13.62 6.85 22.27
C GLY A 235 -15.12 6.97 21.99
N THR A 236 -15.78 7.96 22.60
CA THR A 236 -17.20 8.21 22.36
C THR A 236 -17.42 8.86 21.00
N TRP A 237 -16.69 9.92 20.67
CA TRP A 237 -16.84 10.63 19.40
C TRP A 237 -16.63 9.75 18.18
N ARG A 238 -15.72 8.77 18.25
CA ARG A 238 -15.47 7.81 17.16
C ARG A 238 -16.75 7.16 16.63
N GLY A 239 -17.71 6.81 17.48
CA GLY A 239 -18.98 6.21 17.06
C GLY A 239 -19.95 7.19 16.42
N ILE A 240 -19.74 8.49 16.64
CA ILE A 240 -20.69 9.57 16.32
C ILE A 240 -20.33 10.25 15.00
N VAL A 241 -19.04 10.39 14.77
CA VAL A 241 -18.45 11.08 13.63
C VAL A 241 -19.07 10.73 12.28
N PRO A 242 -19.31 9.45 11.93
CA PRO A 242 -19.89 9.07 10.63
C PRO A 242 -21.29 9.66 10.38
N HIS A 243 -21.99 10.07 11.44
CA HIS A 243 -23.35 10.59 11.39
C HIS A 243 -23.41 12.11 11.52
N SER A 244 -22.28 12.77 11.81
CA SER A 244 -22.26 14.16 12.25
C SER A 244 -22.27 15.20 11.14
N ALA A 245 -22.94 16.33 11.37
CA ALA A 245 -22.97 17.41 10.40
C ALA A 245 -21.64 18.18 10.40
N GLY A 246 -21.41 18.94 9.31
CA GLY A 246 -20.11 19.56 9.04
C GLY A 246 -19.57 20.49 10.14
N LYS A 247 -20.43 21.05 11.00
CA LYS A 247 -19.98 21.90 12.13
C LYS A 247 -19.25 21.08 13.20
N VAL A 248 -19.78 19.92 13.57
CA VAL A 248 -19.14 19.03 14.55
C VAL A 248 -17.81 18.53 14.03
N ALA A 249 -17.74 18.17 12.74
CA ALA A 249 -16.49 17.78 12.11
C ALA A 249 -15.41 18.85 12.31
N ALA A 250 -15.70 20.13 12.06
CA ALA A 250 -14.74 21.22 12.25
C ALA A 250 -14.24 21.33 13.70
N VAL A 251 -15.15 21.24 14.69
CA VAL A 251 -14.79 21.25 16.12
C VAL A 251 -13.89 20.07 16.48
N LEU A 252 -14.30 18.86 16.07
CA LEU A 252 -13.56 17.64 16.34
C LEU A 252 -12.17 17.70 15.74
N LEU A 253 -12.02 18.25 14.54
CA LEU A 253 -10.73 18.28 13.89
C LEU A 253 -9.77 19.28 14.57
N ARG A 254 -10.28 20.43 15.01
CA ARG A 254 -9.50 21.37 15.84
C ARG A 254 -9.09 20.71 17.16
N ALA A 255 -10.03 20.05 17.82
CA ALA A 255 -9.77 19.28 19.04
C ALA A 255 -8.72 18.18 18.81
N GLY A 256 -8.77 17.51 17.65
CA GLY A 256 -7.85 16.43 17.29
C GLY A 256 -6.45 16.94 17.02
N LYS A 257 -6.31 18.07 16.34
CA LYS A 257 -5.02 18.76 16.21
C LYS A 257 -4.42 19.05 17.59
N SER A 258 -5.16 19.73 18.47
CA SER A 258 -4.67 20.06 19.81
C SER A 258 -4.33 18.80 20.63
N SER A 259 -5.09 17.72 20.48
CA SER A 259 -4.80 16.41 21.11
C SER A 259 -3.50 15.79 20.64
N LEU A 260 -3.22 15.85 19.32
CA LEU A 260 -2.01 15.29 18.74
C LEU A 260 -0.77 16.10 19.14
N GLU A 261 -0.87 17.43 19.11
CA GLU A 261 0.19 18.32 19.61
C GLU A 261 0.44 18.07 21.10
N PHE A 262 -0.64 17.86 21.87
CA PHE A 262 -0.54 17.52 23.28
C PHE A 262 0.16 16.18 23.52
N ALA A 263 -0.24 15.13 22.79
CA ALA A 263 0.38 13.82 22.90
C ALA A 263 1.87 13.86 22.50
N ALA A 264 2.21 14.59 21.43
CA ALA A 264 3.58 14.76 20.97
C ALA A 264 4.45 15.44 22.04
N HIS A 265 3.97 16.53 22.65
CA HIS A 265 4.67 17.20 23.74
C HIS A 265 4.86 16.29 24.96
N CYS A 266 3.82 15.55 25.36
CA CYS A 266 3.90 14.58 26.46
C CYS A 266 4.97 13.51 26.21
N MET A 267 5.11 13.03 24.97
CA MET A 267 6.14 12.05 24.61
C MET A 267 7.56 12.65 24.62
N GLN A 268 7.74 13.89 24.13
CA GLN A 268 9.03 14.60 24.20
C GLN A 268 9.46 14.86 25.65
N HIS A 269 8.52 15.28 26.49
CA HIS A 269 8.77 15.55 27.91
C HIS A 269 9.18 14.27 28.66
N ALA A 270 8.51 13.14 28.38
CA ALA A 270 8.86 11.84 28.94
C ALA A 270 10.29 11.39 28.55
N GLU A 271 10.75 11.71 27.33
CA GLU A 271 12.11 11.42 26.90
C GLU A 271 13.16 12.26 27.63
N HIS A 272 12.92 13.58 27.78
CA HIS A 272 13.81 14.44 28.55
C HIS A 272 13.94 13.99 30.01
N MET A 273 12.82 13.62 30.65
CA MET A 273 12.82 13.17 32.05
C MET A 273 13.54 11.82 32.25
N LYS A 274 13.57 10.94 31.25
CA LYS A 274 14.26 9.64 31.34
C LYS A 274 15.78 9.80 31.52
N LEU A 275 16.36 10.87 30.97
CA LEU A 275 17.78 11.17 31.14
C LEU A 275 18.12 11.57 32.59
N ASP A 276 17.18 12.22 33.28
CA ASP A 276 17.37 12.67 34.66
C ASP A 276 17.02 11.60 35.71
N ALA A 277 16.07 10.71 35.41
CA ALA A 277 15.46 9.80 36.36
C ALA A 277 16.20 8.47 36.63
N TYR A 278 17.43 8.29 36.12
CA TYR A 278 18.21 7.05 36.33
C TYR A 278 18.50 6.72 37.82
N CYS A 279 18.11 7.57 38.78
CA CYS A 279 18.39 7.41 40.21
C CYS A 279 17.19 7.09 41.13
N SER A 280 15.91 7.05 40.69
CA SER A 280 14.80 6.78 41.65
C SER A 280 13.53 6.16 41.04
N SER A 281 13.17 4.96 41.53
CA SER A 281 11.90 4.22 41.45
C SER A 281 11.02 4.37 40.19
N GLY A 282 11.11 3.42 39.25
CA GLY A 282 10.62 3.50 37.86
C GLY A 282 9.16 3.13 37.50
N SER A 283 8.18 3.08 38.41
CA SER A 283 6.82 2.60 38.06
C SER A 283 5.89 3.65 37.42
N ASN A 284 5.84 4.88 37.93
CA ASN A 284 4.79 5.85 37.57
C ASN A 284 4.93 6.46 36.15
N TRP A 285 6.13 6.46 35.57
CA TRP A 285 6.41 7.07 34.27
C TRP A 285 5.83 6.27 33.09
N SER A 286 5.69 4.96 33.28
CA SER A 286 5.12 4.06 32.28
C SER A 286 3.67 4.44 31.99
N ASP A 287 2.85 4.65 33.03
CA ASP A 287 1.42 4.98 32.90
C ASP A 287 1.16 6.32 32.22
N PHE A 288 1.98 7.33 32.50
CA PHE A 288 1.88 8.62 31.83
C PHE A 288 2.12 8.52 30.33
N THR A 289 3.25 7.92 29.94
CA THR A 289 3.60 7.79 28.52
C THR A 289 2.60 6.88 27.79
N LYS A 290 2.12 5.84 28.46
CA LYS A 290 1.01 5.00 27.97
C LYS A 290 -0.23 5.82 27.65
N GLY A 291 -0.64 6.70 28.56
CA GLY A 291 -1.75 7.61 28.36
C GLY A 291 -1.57 8.51 27.13
N ALA A 292 -0.39 9.09 26.94
CA ALA A 292 -0.08 9.94 25.79
C ALA A 292 -0.12 9.17 24.45
N VAL A 293 0.44 7.96 24.42
CA VAL A 293 0.41 7.09 23.23
C VAL A 293 -1.01 6.63 22.90
N MET A 294 -1.80 6.20 23.90
CA MET A 294 -3.20 5.84 23.70
C MET A 294 -4.03 7.02 23.19
N LEU A 295 -3.76 8.22 23.72
CA LEU A 295 -4.38 9.45 23.25
C LEU A 295 -4.07 9.70 21.78
N GLN A 296 -2.79 9.63 21.37
CA GLN A 296 -2.42 9.78 19.97
C GLN A 296 -3.15 8.78 19.08
N HIS A 297 -3.15 7.49 19.47
CA HIS A 297 -3.81 6.43 18.71
C HIS A 297 -5.31 6.67 18.52
N LEU A 298 -6.04 6.95 19.61
CA LEU A 298 -7.48 7.18 19.56
C LEU A 298 -7.84 8.46 18.80
N THR A 299 -7.02 9.50 18.94
CA THR A 299 -7.19 10.75 18.18
C THR A 299 -7.02 10.50 16.69
N LEU A 300 -5.96 9.80 16.27
CA LEU A 300 -5.74 9.46 14.85
C LEU A 300 -6.90 8.63 14.29
N HIS A 301 -7.39 7.65 15.04
CA HIS A 301 -8.52 6.82 14.61
C HIS A 301 -9.79 7.66 14.45
N ALA A 302 -10.08 8.55 15.40
CA ALA A 302 -11.26 9.40 15.30
C ALA A 302 -11.13 10.43 14.17
N LEU A 303 -9.97 11.07 14.02
CA LEU A 303 -9.68 11.95 12.90
C LEU A 303 -9.84 11.24 11.55
N ASN A 304 -9.40 9.99 11.42
CA ASN A 304 -9.62 9.20 10.21
C ASN A 304 -11.12 9.06 9.89
N ALA A 305 -11.94 8.74 10.90
CA ALA A 305 -13.39 8.69 10.72
C ALA A 305 -13.95 10.06 10.30
N VAL A 306 -13.43 11.17 10.85
CA VAL A 306 -13.93 12.53 10.57
C VAL A 306 -13.58 12.95 9.15
N VAL A 307 -12.33 12.72 8.73
CA VAL A 307 -11.88 13.05 7.38
C VAL A 307 -12.65 12.23 6.36
N ASN A 308 -12.85 10.92 6.58
CA ASN A 308 -13.65 10.08 5.67
C ASN A 308 -15.12 10.54 5.58
N ALA A 309 -15.75 10.89 6.69
CA ALA A 309 -17.09 11.46 6.70
C ALA A 309 -17.15 12.85 6.03
N SER A 310 -16.07 13.62 6.10
CA SER A 310 -15.98 14.93 5.46
C SER A 310 -15.75 14.81 3.95
N SER A 311 -14.96 13.84 3.50
CA SER A 311 -14.70 13.58 2.07
C SER A 311 -15.98 13.29 1.29
N SER A 312 -16.90 12.50 1.86
CA SER A 312 -18.19 12.23 1.22
C SER A 312 -19.07 13.49 1.10
N LEU A 313 -18.90 14.47 1.99
CA LEU A 313 -19.61 15.74 1.96
C LEU A 313 -19.02 16.75 0.95
N ILE A 314 -17.73 16.65 0.61
CA ILE A 314 -17.08 17.57 -0.33
C ILE A 314 -17.65 17.42 -1.75
N GLY A 315 -18.11 16.22 -2.12
CA GLY A 315 -18.79 15.98 -3.40
C GLY A 315 -20.17 16.62 -3.53
N SER A 316 -20.73 17.19 -2.45
CA SER A 316 -22.03 17.85 -2.48
C SER A 316 -21.93 19.30 -2.95
N SER A 317 -22.85 19.74 -3.81
CA SER A 317 -22.90 21.08 -4.41
C SER A 317 -22.97 22.24 -3.40
N ASN A 318 -23.42 22.00 -2.16
CA ASN A 318 -23.55 23.03 -1.11
C ASN A 318 -22.28 23.24 -0.24
N ALA A 319 -21.11 22.77 -0.68
CA ALA A 319 -19.91 22.64 0.17
C ALA A 319 -19.01 23.89 0.31
N GLY A 320 -19.41 25.09 -0.12
CA GLY A 320 -18.51 26.27 -0.17
C GLY A 320 -17.81 26.62 1.15
N ALA A 321 -18.57 26.77 2.24
CA ALA A 321 -18.01 27.06 3.57
C ALA A 321 -17.24 25.85 4.15
N ARG A 322 -17.75 24.63 3.93
CA ARG A 322 -17.17 23.38 4.44
C ARG A 322 -15.79 23.08 3.85
N ARG A 323 -15.53 23.53 2.63
CA ARG A 323 -14.22 23.35 1.96
C ARG A 323 -13.09 24.15 2.60
N LYS A 324 -13.36 25.33 3.17
CA LYS A 324 -12.35 26.11 3.91
C LYS A 324 -11.97 25.43 5.22
N ASP A 325 -12.98 24.95 5.95
CA ASP A 325 -12.73 24.19 7.18
C ASP A 325 -11.96 22.92 6.84
N ALA A 326 -12.38 22.18 5.79
CA ALA A 326 -11.68 21.01 5.21
C ALA A 326 -10.18 21.27 4.97
N ALA A 327 -9.82 22.43 4.40
CA ALA A 327 -8.44 22.77 4.11
C ALA A 327 -7.59 23.03 5.36
N ASN A 328 -8.17 23.62 6.41
CA ASN A 328 -7.48 23.87 7.68
C ASN A 328 -7.16 22.58 8.45
N ILE A 329 -7.88 21.49 8.17
CA ILE A 329 -7.64 20.17 8.77
C ILE A 329 -6.42 19.48 8.16
N LEU A 330 -6.10 19.81 6.91
CA LEU A 330 -4.99 19.26 6.16
C LEU A 330 -3.67 19.94 6.55
N GLU A 331 -3.56 20.37 7.80
CA GLU A 331 -2.36 20.97 8.35
C GLU A 331 -1.25 19.93 8.54
N GLN A 332 -0.02 20.41 8.48
CA GLN A 332 1.19 19.60 8.52
C GLN A 332 1.37 18.83 9.84
N SER A 333 0.78 19.30 10.95
CA SER A 333 0.93 18.64 12.27
C SER A 333 0.17 17.32 12.36
N VAL A 334 -1.04 17.24 11.81
CA VAL A 334 -1.84 15.99 11.75
C VAL A 334 -1.13 14.96 10.87
N GLU A 335 -0.62 15.40 9.73
CA GLU A 335 0.15 14.58 8.80
C GLU A 335 1.43 14.05 9.46
N ALA A 336 2.18 14.90 10.14
CA ALA A 336 3.39 14.51 10.89
C ALA A 336 3.06 13.49 11.99
N ALA A 337 2.00 13.70 12.76
CA ALA A 337 1.59 12.77 13.82
C ALA A 337 1.16 11.40 13.26
N ALA A 338 0.47 11.37 12.11
CA ALA A 338 0.11 10.13 11.45
C ALA A 338 1.33 9.37 10.90
N LEU A 339 2.30 10.10 10.31
CA LEU A 339 3.58 9.53 9.89
C LEU A 339 4.37 8.95 11.06
N GLN A 340 4.49 9.69 12.17
CA GLN A 340 5.16 9.22 13.40
C GLN A 340 4.55 7.93 13.96
N HIS A 341 3.23 7.78 13.82
CA HIS A 341 2.53 6.57 14.21
C HIS A 341 2.88 5.40 13.28
N MET A 342 2.97 5.63 11.96
CA MET A 342 3.37 4.63 10.97
C MET A 342 4.83 4.18 11.12
N ILE A 343 5.80 5.09 11.01
CA ILE A 343 6.81 5.30 12.04
C ILE A 343 7.11 4.14 12.99
N THR A 344 6.61 4.37 14.19
CA THR A 344 6.66 3.54 15.38
C THR A 344 6.11 2.12 15.13
N ALA A 345 5.00 2.00 14.41
CA ALA A 345 4.41 0.70 14.12
C ALA A 345 5.31 -0.16 13.22
N CYS A 346 5.89 0.39 12.16
CA CYS A 346 6.80 -0.33 11.26
C CYS A 346 8.07 -0.78 12.00
N SER A 347 8.64 0.09 12.85
CA SER A 347 9.76 -0.27 13.73
C SER A 347 9.44 -1.46 14.65
N LEU A 348 8.25 -1.49 15.25
CA LEU A 348 7.84 -2.59 16.13
C LEU A 348 7.56 -3.88 15.36
N LEU A 349 6.95 -3.79 14.17
CA LEU A 349 6.74 -4.93 13.28
C LEU A 349 8.07 -5.54 12.83
N HIS A 350 9.07 -4.71 12.48
CA HIS A 350 10.42 -5.19 12.18
C HIS A 350 11.05 -5.91 13.36
N LEU A 351 10.92 -5.36 14.57
CA LEU A 351 11.45 -5.99 15.77
C LEU A 351 10.77 -7.35 16.03
N GLN A 352 9.44 -7.44 15.85
CA GLN A 352 8.70 -8.69 15.98
C GLN A 352 9.15 -9.72 14.95
N LEU A 353 9.37 -9.31 13.69
CA LEU A 353 9.86 -10.20 12.64
C LEU A 353 11.29 -10.69 12.89
N GLN A 354 12.11 -9.90 13.60
CA GLN A 354 13.48 -10.26 13.97
C GLN A 354 13.57 -11.10 15.25
N GLN A 355 12.52 -11.18 16.07
CA GLN A 355 12.57 -12.00 17.27
C GLN A 355 12.67 -13.48 16.89
N PRO A 356 13.77 -14.18 17.27
CA PRO A 356 13.85 -15.60 17.02
C PRO A 356 12.72 -16.26 17.81
N SER A 357 11.91 -17.06 17.13
CA SER A 357 10.94 -17.93 17.79
C SER A 357 11.71 -18.86 18.72
N SER A 358 11.84 -18.50 19.99
CA SER A 358 12.53 -19.31 20.98
C SER A 358 11.82 -20.66 20.98
N PRO A 359 12.50 -21.77 20.64
CA PRO A 359 11.88 -23.08 20.66
C PRO A 359 11.34 -23.26 22.08
N GLN A 360 10.02 -23.28 22.20
CA GLN A 360 9.32 -23.52 23.45
C GLN A 360 9.85 -24.87 23.93
N GLN A 361 10.77 -24.86 24.90
CA GLN A 361 11.33 -26.07 25.48
C GLN A 361 10.15 -26.82 26.10
N HIS A 362 9.66 -27.82 25.37
CA HIS A 362 8.81 -28.87 25.92
C HIS A 362 9.68 -29.71 26.87
N SER A 363 10.04 -29.14 28.01
CA SER A 363 10.83 -29.80 29.05
C SER A 363 9.97 -30.61 30.03
N ASN A 364 8.64 -30.61 29.89
CA ASN A 364 7.75 -31.21 30.89
C ASN A 364 6.79 -32.25 30.29
N ALA A 365 7.29 -33.45 29.99
CA ALA A 365 6.43 -34.64 29.86
C ALA A 365 7.13 -36.01 30.04
N ALA A 366 8.41 -36.05 30.44
CA ALA A 366 9.15 -37.32 30.59
C ALA A 366 9.71 -37.53 32.01
N ALA A 367 8.90 -37.25 33.04
CA ALA A 367 9.26 -37.54 34.43
C ALA A 367 8.05 -38.09 35.22
N ALA A 368 7.69 -39.34 34.92
CA ALA A 368 7.06 -40.32 35.83
C ALA A 368 6.99 -41.64 35.04
N GLY A 369 7.97 -42.54 35.21
CA GLY A 369 7.81 -43.75 36.02
C GLY A 369 7.14 -44.86 35.18
N SER A 370 7.64 -46.09 35.01
CA SER A 370 8.66 -46.86 35.70
C SER A 370 9.00 -48.07 34.79
N SER A 371 10.28 -48.46 34.83
CA SER A 371 10.84 -49.82 34.67
C SER A 371 10.03 -50.92 33.96
N SER A 372 10.57 -51.46 32.85
CA SER A 372 10.91 -52.90 32.67
C SER A 372 11.43 -53.22 31.24
N SER A 373 12.71 -53.56 31.16
CA SER A 373 13.35 -54.64 30.38
C SER A 373 13.12 -54.86 28.87
N SER A 374 14.20 -54.63 28.12
CA SER A 374 14.76 -55.48 27.04
C SER A 374 14.01 -55.66 25.72
N SER A 375 14.54 -55.09 24.63
CA SER A 375 15.18 -55.82 23.51
C SER A 375 15.44 -54.91 22.29
N SER A 376 16.67 -55.04 21.79
CA SER A 376 17.29 -54.53 20.57
C SER A 376 16.39 -54.37 19.33
N SER A 377 16.35 -53.16 18.77
CA SER A 377 16.39 -52.95 17.32
C SER A 377 16.84 -51.52 16.98
N SER A 378 18.02 -51.44 16.36
CA SER A 378 18.65 -50.25 15.84
C SER A 378 18.01 -49.85 14.51
N ASP A 379 17.04 -48.94 14.54
CA ASP A 379 16.57 -48.19 13.38
C ASP A 379 16.54 -46.69 13.72
N ALA A 380 17.73 -46.08 13.70
CA ALA A 380 17.89 -44.64 13.71
C ALA A 380 17.42 -44.07 12.36
N ARG A 381 16.10 -43.92 12.19
CA ARG A 381 15.51 -43.20 11.06
C ARG A 381 15.79 -41.71 11.22
N GLY A 382 16.67 -41.21 10.35
CA GLY A 382 17.02 -39.80 10.24
C GLY A 382 15.81 -38.89 10.04
N GLY A 383 15.50 -38.09 11.06
CA GLY A 383 14.68 -36.90 10.90
C GLY A 383 15.39 -35.92 9.96
N THR A 384 14.75 -35.59 8.86
CA THR A 384 15.35 -34.92 7.70
C THR A 384 15.65 -33.43 7.94
N PRO A 385 16.80 -32.90 7.45
CA PRO A 385 17.22 -31.50 7.59
C PRO A 385 16.40 -30.48 6.77
N LEU A 386 15.37 -30.91 6.05
CA LEU A 386 14.59 -30.06 5.13
C LEU A 386 13.87 -28.90 5.82
N ASN A 387 13.36 -29.09 7.05
CA ASN A 387 12.66 -28.03 7.77
C ASN A 387 13.60 -26.88 8.19
N GLN A 388 14.87 -27.18 8.45
CA GLN A 388 15.85 -26.17 8.87
C GLN A 388 16.22 -25.23 7.72
N GLN A 389 16.33 -25.77 6.50
CA GLN A 389 16.62 -24.97 5.30
C GLN A 389 15.46 -24.02 4.94
N GLN A 390 14.21 -24.47 5.08
CA GLN A 390 13.05 -23.63 4.81
C GLN A 390 12.95 -22.48 5.83
N GLN A 391 13.27 -22.73 7.10
CA GLN A 391 13.31 -21.70 8.13
C GLN A 391 14.42 -20.66 7.89
N GLN A 392 15.60 -21.07 7.41
CA GLN A 392 16.68 -20.15 7.04
C GLN A 392 16.34 -19.27 5.84
N GLN A 393 15.74 -19.83 4.78
CA GLN A 393 15.32 -19.04 3.61
C GLN A 393 14.33 -17.93 3.98
N GLN A 394 13.46 -18.19 4.96
CA GLN A 394 12.53 -17.17 5.43
C GLN A 394 13.18 -16.08 6.27
N GLN A 395 14.11 -16.44 7.16
CA GLN A 395 14.85 -15.42 7.91
C GLN A 395 15.62 -14.50 6.96
N GLN A 396 16.18 -15.06 5.87
CA GLN A 396 16.80 -14.27 4.82
C GLN A 396 15.78 -13.37 4.09
N ALA A 397 14.58 -13.88 3.79
CA ALA A 397 13.52 -13.08 3.19
C ALA A 397 13.08 -11.92 4.11
N ALA A 398 12.94 -12.18 5.42
CA ALA A 398 12.61 -11.17 6.42
C ALA A 398 13.69 -10.09 6.55
N CYS A 399 14.97 -10.48 6.58
CA CYS A 399 16.10 -9.55 6.62
C CYS A 399 16.23 -8.68 5.35
N SER A 400 15.58 -9.09 4.25
CA SER A 400 15.61 -8.36 2.99
C SER A 400 14.51 -7.29 2.84
N ILE A 401 13.67 -7.10 3.86
CA ILE A 401 12.65 -6.04 3.88
C ILE A 401 13.34 -4.72 4.22
N PRO A 402 13.22 -3.68 3.37
CA PRO A 402 13.84 -2.38 3.64
C PRO A 402 13.19 -1.72 4.86
N ALA A 403 14.01 -1.32 5.84
CA ALA A 403 13.58 -0.57 7.00
C ALA A 403 13.55 0.94 6.69
N TYR A 404 12.65 1.38 5.79
CA TYR A 404 12.54 2.80 5.42
C TYR A 404 12.27 3.69 6.64
N HIS A 405 11.48 3.20 7.59
CA HIS A 405 11.22 3.86 8.86
C HIS A 405 12.49 4.33 9.59
N ALA A 406 13.62 3.63 9.42
CA ALA A 406 14.89 3.91 10.10
C ALA A 406 15.44 5.30 9.70
N ALA A 407 15.30 5.68 8.44
CA ALA A 407 15.71 7.00 7.94
C ALA A 407 14.87 8.13 8.56
N PHE A 408 13.68 7.81 9.05
CA PHE A 408 12.68 8.78 9.54
C PHE A 408 12.52 8.76 11.07
N LEU A 409 13.37 8.02 11.79
CA LEU A 409 13.33 8.00 13.26
C LEU A 409 13.48 9.40 13.87
N HIS A 410 14.19 10.31 13.19
CA HIS A 410 14.35 11.71 13.61
C HIS A 410 13.04 12.52 13.60
N LEU A 411 12.02 12.08 12.85
CA LEU A 411 10.71 12.73 12.84
C LEU A 411 9.87 12.38 14.07
N ARG A 412 10.34 11.49 14.95
CA ARG A 412 9.58 10.98 16.11
C ARG A 412 9.79 11.83 17.37
N PRO A 413 8.74 12.42 17.94
CA PRO A 413 8.76 13.02 19.27
C PRO A 413 8.89 11.91 20.32
N GLY A 414 9.86 12.00 21.22
CA GLY A 414 10.03 11.05 22.33
C GLY A 414 10.90 9.82 22.03
N GLY A 415 11.52 9.75 20.84
CA GLY A 415 12.56 8.76 20.50
C GLY A 415 12.24 7.30 20.88
N GLN A 416 13.17 6.65 21.57
CA GLN A 416 13.04 5.24 21.97
C GLN A 416 11.97 5.02 23.06
N VAL A 417 11.65 6.04 23.86
CA VAL A 417 10.67 5.92 24.95
C VAL A 417 9.27 5.63 24.40
N CYS A 418 8.89 6.33 23.34
CA CYS A 418 7.64 6.06 22.63
C CYS A 418 7.57 4.61 22.10
N MET A 419 8.68 4.04 21.60
CA MET A 419 8.71 2.63 21.14
C MET A 419 8.44 1.65 22.28
N ASP A 420 9.13 1.84 23.40
CA ASP A 420 9.06 0.93 24.54
C ASP A 420 7.64 0.92 25.12
N VAL A 421 6.98 2.08 25.13
CA VAL A 421 5.62 2.25 25.61
C VAL A 421 4.60 1.65 24.66
N VAL A 422 4.72 1.89 23.35
CA VAL A 422 3.83 1.26 22.36
C VAL A 422 4.00 -0.26 22.41
N ARG A 423 5.23 -0.76 22.54
CA ARG A 423 5.51 -2.19 22.74
C ARG A 423 4.80 -2.73 23.98
N GLN A 424 4.91 -2.03 25.11
CA GLN A 424 4.27 -2.41 26.37
C GLN A 424 2.74 -2.40 26.26
N LEU A 425 2.14 -1.33 25.72
CA LEU A 425 0.69 -1.24 25.51
C LEU A 425 0.16 -2.36 24.63
N THR A 426 0.92 -2.70 23.59
CA THR A 426 0.52 -3.79 22.69
C THR A 426 0.64 -5.14 23.40
N ALA A 427 1.68 -5.35 24.22
CA ALA A 427 1.80 -6.56 25.03
C ALA A 427 0.68 -6.67 26.07
N GLU A 428 0.30 -5.56 26.72
CA GLU A 428 -0.82 -5.50 27.67
C GLU A 428 -2.16 -5.80 26.99
N ALA A 429 -2.40 -5.22 25.82
CA ALA A 429 -3.60 -5.50 25.03
C ALA A 429 -3.68 -6.97 24.59
N ALA A 430 -2.55 -7.55 24.15
CA ALA A 430 -2.48 -8.96 23.77
C ALA A 430 -2.68 -9.90 24.97
N ALA A 431 -2.18 -9.53 26.15
CA ALA A 431 -2.35 -10.33 27.37
C ALA A 431 -3.83 -10.44 27.81
N VAL A 432 -4.65 -9.42 27.53
CA VAL A 432 -6.09 -9.44 27.82
C VAL A 432 -6.84 -10.43 26.93
N ILE A 433 -6.41 -10.59 25.68
CA ILE A 433 -7.12 -11.39 24.68
C ILE A 433 -6.56 -12.84 24.61
N GLY A 434 -5.27 -13.03 24.96
CA GLY A 434 -4.70 -14.33 25.32
C GLY A 434 -3.83 -15.01 24.25
N ALA A 435 -3.48 -14.34 23.14
CA ALA A 435 -2.59 -14.91 22.13
C ALA A 435 -1.48 -13.96 21.64
N ALA A 436 -0.25 -14.49 21.47
CA ALA A 436 0.88 -13.71 20.95
C ALA A 436 0.61 -13.12 19.54
N GLY A 437 -0.20 -13.79 18.72
CA GLY A 437 -0.61 -13.29 17.40
C GLY A 437 -1.48 -12.02 17.46
N GLU A 438 -2.14 -11.76 18.58
CA GLU A 438 -2.99 -10.56 18.74
C GLU A 438 -2.16 -9.31 18.97
N GLN A 439 -0.95 -9.44 19.52
CA GLN A 439 -0.02 -8.33 19.66
C GLN A 439 0.32 -7.74 18.28
N VAL A 440 0.66 -8.60 17.32
CA VAL A 440 1.03 -8.15 15.98
C VAL A 440 -0.17 -7.60 15.23
N LEU A 441 -1.34 -8.22 15.38
CA LEU A 441 -2.58 -7.72 14.81
C LEU A 441 -2.91 -6.31 15.34
N GLN A 442 -2.76 -6.09 16.65
CA GLN A 442 -2.97 -4.78 17.27
C GLN A 442 -1.99 -3.74 16.73
N LEU A 443 -0.70 -4.06 16.58
CA LEU A 443 0.28 -3.15 15.97
C LEU A 443 -0.09 -2.76 14.54
N MET A 444 -0.62 -3.71 13.77
CA MET A 444 -1.04 -3.41 12.41
C MET A 444 -2.33 -2.57 12.38
N GLN A 445 -3.28 -2.78 13.29
CA GLN A 445 -4.46 -1.89 13.44
C GLN A 445 -4.03 -0.47 13.80
N TRP A 446 -2.99 -0.33 14.62
CA TRP A 446 -2.41 0.97 14.95
C TRP A 446 -1.84 1.65 13.72
N SER A 447 -1.07 0.91 12.93
CA SER A 447 -0.56 1.40 11.66
C SER A 447 -1.67 1.78 10.66
N ASP A 448 -2.78 1.02 10.63
CA ASP A 448 -3.95 1.31 9.77
C ASP A 448 -4.58 2.66 10.07
N ALA A 449 -4.71 3.04 11.34
CA ALA A 449 -5.29 4.33 11.70
C ALA A 449 -4.49 5.50 11.10
N GLY A 450 -3.15 5.43 11.17
CA GLY A 450 -2.26 6.45 10.59
C GLY A 450 -2.30 6.45 9.06
N ALA A 451 -2.17 5.28 8.44
CA ALA A 451 -2.19 5.13 6.98
C ALA A 451 -3.52 5.58 6.36
N ASN A 452 -4.65 5.18 6.95
CA ASN A 452 -5.97 5.56 6.49
C ASN A 452 -6.20 7.07 6.62
N LEU A 453 -5.76 7.68 7.73
CA LEU A 453 -5.85 9.13 7.91
C LEU A 453 -5.03 9.88 6.85
N LEU A 454 -3.78 9.46 6.60
CA LEU A 454 -2.94 10.07 5.57
C LEU A 454 -3.59 9.92 4.19
N ASN A 455 -4.08 8.73 3.85
CA ASN A 455 -4.78 8.50 2.60
C ASN A 455 -6.01 9.41 2.45
N ALA A 456 -6.81 9.54 3.51
CA ALA A 456 -7.98 10.42 3.54
C ALA A 456 -7.58 11.91 3.36
N ILE A 457 -6.49 12.35 3.99
CA ILE A 457 -5.90 13.69 3.82
C ILE A 457 -5.51 13.91 2.35
N TYR A 458 -4.78 12.97 1.73
CA TYR A 458 -4.33 13.09 0.34
C TYR A 458 -5.49 13.08 -0.66
N ILE A 459 -6.49 12.19 -0.47
CA ILE A 459 -7.71 12.15 -1.29
C ILE A 459 -8.46 13.48 -1.16
N THR A 460 -8.59 14.01 0.06
CA THR A 460 -9.25 15.29 0.31
C THR A 460 -8.53 16.43 -0.42
N ARG A 461 -7.19 16.49 -0.34
CA ARG A 461 -6.38 17.49 -1.07
C ARG A 461 -6.56 17.37 -2.59
N ALA A 462 -6.50 16.16 -3.14
CA ALA A 462 -6.71 15.92 -4.57
C ALA A 462 -8.12 16.37 -5.00
N THR A 463 -9.14 16.03 -4.21
CA THR A 463 -10.53 16.44 -4.45
C THR A 463 -10.67 17.96 -4.42
N LEU A 464 -10.08 18.63 -3.43
CA LEU A 464 -10.10 20.10 -3.34
C LEU A 464 -9.42 20.75 -4.55
N ALA A 465 -8.29 20.19 -5.02
CA ALA A 465 -7.57 20.67 -6.19
C ALA A 465 -8.42 20.60 -7.48
N VAL A 466 -9.15 19.49 -7.69
CA VAL A 466 -10.09 19.34 -8.81
C VAL A 466 -11.18 20.42 -8.79
N HIS A 467 -11.58 20.86 -7.60
CA HIS A 467 -12.60 21.92 -7.43
C HIS A 467 -12.03 23.35 -7.50
N GLY A 468 -10.80 23.53 -7.98
CA GLY A 468 -10.16 24.85 -8.11
C GLY A 468 -9.80 25.52 -6.78
N GLN A 469 -9.94 24.82 -5.65
CA GLN A 469 -9.35 25.27 -4.39
C GLN A 469 -7.89 24.84 -4.40
N ARG A 470 -6.97 25.75 -4.07
CA ARG A 470 -5.56 25.42 -3.94
C ARG A 470 -5.30 25.07 -2.47
N PRO A 471 -5.42 23.79 -2.05
CA PRO A 471 -4.99 23.42 -0.70
C PRO A 471 -3.50 23.76 -0.54
N PRO A 472 -3.03 23.98 0.70
CA PRO A 472 -1.59 24.07 0.94
C PRO A 472 -0.93 22.82 0.34
N PRO A 473 0.14 22.98 -0.46
CA PRO A 473 0.78 21.83 -1.08
C PRO A 473 1.25 20.88 0.04
N PRO A 474 1.07 19.55 -0.13
CA PRO A 474 1.67 18.59 0.79
C PRO A 474 3.16 18.85 0.87
N ASN A 475 3.76 18.63 2.04
CA ASN A 475 5.21 18.63 2.11
C ASN A 475 5.71 17.48 1.21
N PRO A 476 6.45 17.74 0.12
CA PRO A 476 6.84 16.70 -0.82
C PRO A 476 7.61 15.57 -0.12
N ALA A 477 8.45 15.93 0.86
CA ALA A 477 9.18 14.95 1.66
C ALA A 477 8.24 13.94 2.34
N HIS A 478 7.07 14.38 2.84
CA HIS A 478 6.13 13.53 3.55
C HIS A 478 5.36 12.57 2.62
N ALA A 479 5.02 13.00 1.40
CA ALA A 479 4.35 12.14 0.44
C ALA A 479 5.25 10.96 0.06
N GLY A 480 6.54 11.23 -0.20
CA GLY A 480 7.52 10.18 -0.45
C GLY A 480 7.74 9.25 0.74
N VAL A 481 7.83 9.79 1.97
CA VAL A 481 7.92 9.00 3.20
C VAL A 481 6.69 8.09 3.36
N HIS A 482 5.49 8.62 3.10
CA HIS A 482 4.25 7.86 3.24
C HIS A 482 4.22 6.64 2.31
N LEU A 483 4.56 6.82 1.03
CA LEU A 483 4.63 5.70 0.08
C LEU A 483 5.66 4.64 0.52
N GLN A 484 6.84 5.08 0.99
CA GLN A 484 7.88 4.17 1.50
C GLN A 484 7.39 3.35 2.69
N LEU A 485 6.72 3.98 3.65
CA LEU A 485 6.16 3.30 4.81
C LEU A 485 5.01 2.37 4.44
N LEU A 486 4.17 2.71 3.45
CA LEU A 486 3.12 1.80 2.96
C LEU A 486 3.71 0.54 2.30
N VAL A 487 4.78 0.71 1.51
CA VAL A 487 5.51 -0.39 0.86
C VAL A 487 6.17 -1.29 1.90
N GLU A 488 6.86 -0.71 2.88
CA GLU A 488 7.45 -1.44 3.99
C GLU A 488 6.39 -2.21 4.79
N ARG A 489 5.30 -1.54 5.14
CA ARG A 489 4.19 -2.12 5.89
C ARG A 489 3.54 -3.28 5.17
N GLN A 490 3.32 -3.17 3.85
CA GLN A 490 2.79 -4.25 3.01
C GLN A 490 3.71 -5.48 3.04
N LEU A 491 5.03 -5.28 2.95
CA LEU A 491 6.02 -6.36 3.01
C LEU A 491 6.07 -7.00 4.41
N LEU A 492 6.06 -6.20 5.47
CA LEU A 492 6.05 -6.68 6.86
C LEU A 492 4.79 -7.49 7.17
N ALA A 493 3.61 -6.97 6.80
CA ALA A 493 2.33 -7.64 7.03
C ALA A 493 2.28 -9.00 6.30
N ALA A 494 2.74 -9.06 5.05
CA ALA A 494 2.80 -10.31 4.31
C ALA A 494 3.81 -11.31 4.91
N ALA A 495 4.99 -10.85 5.33
CA ALA A 495 6.00 -11.70 5.94
C ALA A 495 5.53 -12.29 7.29
N LEU A 496 4.90 -11.47 8.13
CA LEU A 496 4.33 -11.90 9.41
C LEU A 496 3.17 -12.89 9.21
N LEU A 497 2.31 -12.66 8.23
CA LEU A 497 1.22 -13.60 7.91
C LEU A 497 1.78 -14.93 7.38
N GLN A 498 2.81 -14.91 6.53
CA GLN A 498 3.48 -16.12 6.08
C GLN A 498 4.15 -16.88 7.24
N GLN A 499 4.79 -16.17 8.16
CA GLN A 499 5.37 -16.76 9.38
C GLN A 499 4.28 -17.44 10.22
N GLN A 500 3.14 -16.76 10.41
CA GLN A 500 2.00 -17.29 11.16
C GLN A 500 1.37 -18.53 10.48
N GLN A 501 1.18 -18.51 9.16
CA GLN A 501 0.64 -19.65 8.40
C GLN A 501 1.53 -20.89 8.53
N GLN A 502 2.84 -20.72 8.57
CA GLN A 502 3.77 -21.84 8.74
C GLN A 502 3.79 -22.37 10.17
N GLN A 503 3.75 -21.50 11.18
CA GLN A 503 3.56 -21.94 12.57
C GLN A 503 2.28 -22.75 12.72
N GLN A 504 1.19 -22.33 12.05
CA GLN A 504 -0.06 -23.08 12.04
C GLN A 504 0.08 -24.44 11.35
N GLN A 505 0.78 -24.55 10.22
CA GLN A 505 1.03 -25.85 9.57
C GLN A 505 1.85 -26.81 10.45
N GLN A 506 2.74 -26.29 11.29
CA GLN A 506 3.48 -27.09 12.27
C GLN A 506 2.60 -27.51 13.44
N GLN A 507 1.76 -26.61 13.97
CA GLN A 507 0.84 -26.90 15.07
C GLN A 507 -0.32 -27.82 14.66
N SER A 508 -0.81 -27.71 13.42
CA SER A 508 -1.88 -28.59 12.92
C SER A 508 -1.41 -30.04 12.81
N ARG A 509 -0.11 -30.28 12.57
CA ARG A 509 0.49 -31.62 12.67
C ARG A 509 0.52 -32.15 14.11
N ALA A 510 0.48 -31.27 15.11
CA ALA A 510 0.44 -31.60 16.53
C ALA A 510 -0.98 -31.59 17.12
N GLY A 511 -2.04 -31.49 16.31
CA GLY A 511 -3.43 -31.45 16.78
C GLY A 511 -3.85 -30.11 17.43
N GLY A 512 -3.13 -29.01 17.16
CA GLY A 512 -3.45 -27.69 17.67
C GLY A 512 -4.77 -27.10 17.13
N ARG A 513 -5.32 -26.11 17.85
CA ARG A 513 -6.53 -25.37 17.44
C ARG A 513 -6.28 -24.61 16.13
N HIS A 514 -7.31 -24.55 15.29
CA HIS A 514 -7.28 -23.80 14.04
C HIS A 514 -7.23 -22.29 14.31
N PHE A 515 -6.15 -21.62 13.90
CA PHE A 515 -6.02 -20.17 13.95
C PHE A 515 -6.81 -19.54 12.81
N ASP A 516 -7.62 -18.52 13.12
CA ASP A 516 -8.38 -17.82 12.08
C ASP A 516 -7.49 -16.79 11.35
N CYS A 517 -7.05 -17.15 10.15
CA CYS A 517 -6.30 -16.27 9.26
C CYS A 517 -7.18 -15.20 8.56
N SER A 518 -8.50 -15.14 8.81
CA SER A 518 -9.40 -14.16 8.17
C SER A 518 -8.99 -12.71 8.49
N THR A 519 -8.84 -12.37 9.76
CA THR A 519 -8.57 -11.00 10.21
C THR A 519 -7.24 -10.47 9.67
N TRP A 520 -6.23 -11.34 9.62
CA TRP A 520 -4.93 -11.00 9.03
C TRP A 520 -5.00 -10.77 7.52
N ARG A 521 -5.80 -11.57 6.80
CA ARG A 521 -6.01 -11.36 5.36
C ARG A 521 -6.78 -10.08 5.08
N ASP A 522 -7.80 -9.77 5.88
CA ASP A 522 -8.59 -8.53 5.74
C ASP A 522 -7.72 -7.30 5.97
N MET A 523 -6.82 -7.37 6.93
CA MET A 523 -5.85 -6.33 7.20
C MET A 523 -4.83 -6.17 6.07
N LEU A 524 -4.23 -7.26 5.58
CA LEU A 524 -3.34 -7.19 4.42
C LEU A 524 -4.08 -6.63 3.19
N ARG A 525 -5.38 -6.93 3.04
CA ARG A 525 -6.21 -6.36 1.98
C ARG A 525 -6.42 -4.86 2.16
N SER A 526 -6.68 -4.41 3.38
CA SER A 526 -6.77 -2.97 3.73
C SER A 526 -5.47 -2.22 3.40
N ILE A 527 -4.32 -2.76 3.81
CA ILE A 527 -3.00 -2.18 3.53
C ILE A 527 -2.78 -2.10 2.02
N ASN A 528 -3.06 -3.19 1.31
CA ASN A 528 -2.92 -3.27 -0.12
C ASN A 528 -3.81 -2.25 -0.86
N THR A 529 -5.08 -2.14 -0.49
CA THR A 529 -5.99 -1.14 -1.06
C THR A 529 -5.48 0.27 -0.83
N THR A 530 -4.98 0.56 0.38
CA THR A 530 -4.40 1.88 0.70
C THR A 530 -3.16 2.18 -0.15
N LEU A 531 -2.28 1.20 -0.34
CA LEU A 531 -1.12 1.33 -1.23
C LEU A 531 -1.52 1.61 -2.69
N LEU A 532 -2.47 0.85 -3.23
CA LEU A 532 -2.96 1.02 -4.60
C LEU A 532 -3.60 2.40 -4.82
N VAL A 533 -4.45 2.83 -3.89
CA VAL A 533 -5.08 4.16 -3.93
C VAL A 533 -4.03 5.25 -3.85
N HIS A 534 -3.04 5.11 -2.98
CA HIS A 534 -1.97 6.10 -2.85
C HIS A 534 -1.13 6.21 -4.13
N ILE A 535 -0.78 5.09 -4.77
CA ILE A 535 -0.04 5.10 -6.05
C ILE A 535 -0.84 5.81 -7.14
N ARG A 536 -2.14 5.48 -7.29
CA ARG A 536 -3.03 6.12 -8.29
C ARG A 536 -3.16 7.63 -8.06
N ASN A 537 -3.34 8.05 -6.81
CA ASN A 537 -3.49 9.47 -6.49
C ASN A 537 -2.15 10.24 -6.60
N SER A 538 -1.02 9.58 -6.39
CA SER A 538 0.31 10.20 -6.51
C SER A 538 0.65 10.52 -7.96
N THR A 539 0.11 9.79 -8.92
CA THR A 539 0.41 9.99 -10.35
C THR A 539 -0.30 11.23 -10.91
N ASP A 540 -1.43 11.59 -10.33
CA ASP A 540 -2.15 12.83 -10.63
C ASP A 540 -1.43 14.05 -10.02
N LEU A 541 -0.71 13.84 -8.92
CA LEU A 541 0.14 14.83 -8.26
C LEU A 541 1.53 14.89 -8.93
N ARG A 542 1.55 15.19 -10.24
CA ARG A 542 2.76 15.23 -11.10
C ARG A 542 3.96 16.03 -10.56
N SER A 543 3.79 16.85 -9.53
CA SER A 543 4.85 17.72 -9.02
C SER A 543 5.88 17.00 -8.13
N ASP A 544 5.59 15.81 -7.59
CA ASP A 544 6.51 15.13 -6.69
C ASP A 544 6.54 13.61 -6.89
N THR A 545 7.41 13.18 -7.81
CA THR A 545 7.66 11.77 -8.11
C THR A 545 8.80 11.19 -7.29
N SER A 546 9.46 11.98 -6.43
CA SER A 546 10.73 11.61 -5.77
C SER A 546 10.61 10.34 -4.94
N GLY A 547 9.54 10.23 -4.14
CA GLY A 547 9.25 9.02 -3.37
C GLY A 547 8.98 7.80 -4.24
N LEU A 548 8.25 7.99 -5.35
CA LEU A 548 7.93 6.92 -6.30
C LEU A 548 9.19 6.39 -6.98
N VAL A 549 10.05 7.30 -7.45
CA VAL A 549 11.38 7.01 -7.98
C VAL A 549 12.21 6.24 -6.95
N GLN A 550 12.25 6.70 -5.69
CA GLN A 550 13.05 6.05 -4.65
C GLN A 550 12.60 4.62 -4.40
N VAL A 551 11.30 4.32 -4.35
CA VAL A 551 10.83 2.95 -4.10
C VAL A 551 10.94 2.05 -5.35
N LEU A 552 10.82 2.63 -6.55
CA LEU A 552 11.00 1.88 -7.81
C LEU A 552 12.47 1.58 -8.12
N ALA A 553 13.38 2.49 -7.76
CA ALA A 553 14.82 2.40 -8.02
C ALA A 553 15.63 1.84 -6.86
N ALA A 554 15.02 1.71 -5.68
CA ALA A 554 15.69 1.14 -4.53
C ALA A 554 16.17 -0.31 -4.83
N PRO A 555 17.31 -0.72 -4.26
CA PRO A 555 17.78 -2.09 -4.37
C PRO A 555 16.70 -3.09 -3.98
N ALA A 556 16.65 -4.22 -4.70
CA ALA A 556 15.64 -5.27 -4.55
C ALA A 556 14.19 -4.86 -4.90
N ALA A 557 13.98 -3.77 -5.63
CA ALA A 557 12.69 -3.39 -6.21
C ALA A 557 11.50 -3.51 -5.23
N PRO A 558 11.52 -2.75 -4.13
CA PRO A 558 10.59 -2.94 -3.03
C PRO A 558 9.13 -2.67 -3.42
N LEU A 559 8.86 -1.75 -4.35
CA LEU A 559 7.50 -1.54 -4.84
C LEU A 559 6.97 -2.78 -5.59
N PRO A 560 7.64 -3.31 -6.63
CA PRO A 560 7.24 -4.58 -7.24
C PRO A 560 7.06 -5.72 -6.24
N ARG A 561 7.97 -5.86 -5.26
CA ARG A 561 7.84 -6.89 -4.21
C ARG A 561 6.61 -6.68 -3.31
N ALA A 562 6.32 -5.44 -2.92
CA ALA A 562 5.17 -5.11 -2.10
C ALA A 562 3.85 -5.38 -2.83
N LEU A 563 3.78 -5.03 -4.11
CA LEU A 563 2.66 -5.37 -4.97
C LEU A 563 2.56 -6.90 -5.10
N ALA A 564 3.66 -7.65 -5.24
CA ALA A 564 3.63 -9.12 -5.30
C ALA A 564 3.19 -9.79 -3.99
N ALA A 565 3.34 -9.11 -2.85
CA ALA A 565 3.21 -9.71 -1.52
C ALA A 565 1.86 -10.44 -1.28
N PRO A 566 0.70 -9.93 -1.72
CA PRO A 566 -0.59 -10.63 -1.62
C PRO A 566 -0.65 -11.95 -2.41
N LEU A 567 0.08 -12.09 -3.52
CA LEU A 567 0.14 -13.36 -4.26
C LEU A 567 0.85 -14.45 -3.48
N ASN A 568 1.82 -14.06 -2.64
CA ASN A 568 2.64 -14.99 -1.89
C ASN A 568 1.96 -15.47 -0.59
N VAL A 569 0.80 -14.91 -0.23
CA VAL A 569 0.04 -15.29 0.96
C VAL A 569 -1.06 -16.28 0.55
N GLN A 570 -0.99 -17.50 1.10
CA GLN A 570 -1.98 -18.53 0.78
C GLN A 570 -3.38 -18.07 1.21
N GLY A 571 -4.33 -18.20 0.29
CA GLY A 571 -5.74 -17.88 0.53
C GLY A 571 -6.06 -16.39 0.67
N PHE A 572 -5.14 -15.48 0.33
CA PHE A 572 -5.42 -14.03 0.34
C PHE A 572 -6.66 -13.68 -0.51
N TRP A 573 -6.80 -14.33 -1.67
CA TRP A 573 -7.90 -14.16 -2.62
C TRP A 573 -9.11 -15.07 -2.39
N ASP A 574 -9.05 -15.96 -1.40
CA ASP A 574 -10.09 -16.98 -1.16
C ASP A 574 -11.29 -16.44 -0.36
N GLY A 575 -11.26 -15.17 0.04
CA GLY A 575 -12.36 -14.53 0.77
C GLY A 575 -13.51 -14.10 -0.14
N HIS A 576 -14.74 -14.16 0.40
CA HIS A 576 -15.87 -13.48 -0.21
C HIS A 576 -15.61 -11.97 -0.15
N VAL A 577 -15.14 -11.40 -1.26
CA VAL A 577 -15.02 -9.95 -1.39
C VAL A 577 -16.43 -9.39 -1.38
N ASP A 578 -16.83 -8.76 -0.28
CA ASP A 578 -18.12 -8.09 -0.17
C ASP A 578 -18.34 -7.16 -1.36
N ALA A 579 -19.59 -7.05 -1.83
CA ALA A 579 -19.94 -6.23 -2.98
C ALA A 579 -19.48 -4.76 -2.80
N SER A 580 -19.40 -4.28 -1.56
CA SER A 580 -18.87 -2.96 -1.21
C SER A 580 -17.37 -2.80 -1.52
N GLN A 581 -16.56 -3.84 -1.35
CA GLN A 581 -15.14 -3.83 -1.72
C GLN A 581 -14.92 -3.83 -3.23
N ARG A 582 -15.86 -4.38 -4.01
CA ARG A 582 -15.80 -4.32 -5.48
C ARG A 582 -16.00 -2.90 -6.01
N LEU A 583 -16.77 -2.06 -5.30
CA LEU A 583 -17.03 -0.67 -5.70
C LEU A 583 -15.81 0.25 -5.53
N HIS A 584 -14.90 -0.06 -4.60
CA HIS A 584 -13.76 0.81 -4.27
C HIS A 584 -12.47 0.45 -5.02
N GLY A 585 -12.57 -0.36 -6.07
CA GLY A 585 -11.40 -0.95 -6.73
C GLY A 585 -10.86 -2.11 -5.89
N GLY A 586 -11.33 -3.32 -6.20
CA GLY A 586 -11.15 -4.47 -5.32
C GLY A 586 -9.85 -5.23 -5.53
N SER A 587 -8.73 -4.83 -4.92
CA SER A 587 -7.43 -5.54 -4.82
C SER A 587 -6.91 -6.41 -5.99
N SER A 588 -7.52 -6.48 -7.18
CA SER A 588 -7.34 -7.59 -8.11
C SER A 588 -5.92 -7.63 -8.71
N PRO A 589 -5.47 -8.78 -9.26
CA PRO A 589 -4.25 -8.84 -10.06
C PRO A 589 -4.12 -7.70 -11.09
N GLY A 590 -5.18 -7.42 -11.86
CA GLY A 590 -5.18 -6.33 -12.82
C GLY A 590 -4.99 -4.97 -12.18
N GLU A 591 -5.61 -4.71 -11.03
CA GLU A 591 -5.47 -3.43 -10.31
C GLU A 591 -4.06 -3.17 -9.82
N GLN A 592 -3.35 -4.23 -9.41
CA GLN A 592 -1.94 -4.18 -9.01
C GLN A 592 -1.05 -3.81 -10.19
N LEU A 593 -1.31 -4.40 -11.35
CA LEU A 593 -0.61 -4.08 -12.59
C LEU A 593 -0.93 -2.66 -13.07
N PHE A 594 -2.17 -2.20 -12.89
CA PHE A 594 -2.55 -0.81 -13.19
C PHE A 594 -1.85 0.18 -12.25
N ALA A 595 -1.74 -0.13 -10.96
CA ALA A 595 -0.99 0.72 -10.04
C ALA A 595 0.50 0.76 -10.40
N LEU A 596 1.12 -0.38 -10.73
CA LEU A 596 2.50 -0.39 -11.22
C LEU A 596 2.65 0.41 -12.53
N ARG A 597 1.69 0.30 -13.44
CA ARG A 597 1.69 1.09 -14.67
C ARG A 597 1.62 2.59 -14.36
N ALA A 598 0.69 3.01 -13.50
CA ALA A 598 0.54 4.40 -13.12
C ALA A 598 1.85 4.94 -12.51
N ALA A 599 2.46 4.16 -11.60
CA ALA A 599 3.77 4.44 -11.02
C ALA A 599 4.86 4.64 -12.10
N LEU A 600 4.98 3.73 -13.07
CA LEU A 600 5.95 3.85 -14.15
C LEU A 600 5.65 5.02 -15.11
N ASP A 601 4.38 5.29 -15.41
CA ASP A 601 3.97 6.41 -16.27
C ASP A 601 4.28 7.76 -15.58
N ALA A 602 4.13 7.87 -14.25
CA ALA A 602 4.54 9.07 -13.51
C ALA A 602 6.05 9.28 -13.49
N VAL A 603 6.85 8.21 -13.34
CA VAL A 603 8.32 8.31 -13.41
C VAL A 603 8.81 8.60 -14.82
N GLY A 604 8.22 7.98 -15.84
CA GLY A 604 8.62 8.14 -17.24
C GLY A 604 8.37 9.53 -17.83
N GLY A 605 7.49 10.33 -17.21
CA GLY A 605 7.29 11.75 -17.55
C GLY A 605 8.38 12.68 -16.99
N CYS A 606 9.19 12.21 -16.04
CA CYS A 606 10.32 13.00 -15.53
C CYS A 606 11.52 12.79 -16.45
N GLU A 607 12.08 13.87 -17.00
CA GLU A 607 13.27 13.88 -17.87
C GLU A 607 14.56 13.34 -17.19
N ALA A 608 14.47 12.84 -15.96
CA ALA A 608 15.54 12.19 -15.22
C ALA A 608 15.85 10.80 -15.80
N GLN A 609 16.39 10.76 -17.02
CA GLN A 609 16.72 9.58 -17.84
C GLN A 609 17.78 8.61 -17.24
N ALA A 610 18.21 8.78 -15.99
CA ALA A 610 19.34 8.03 -15.43
C ALA A 610 18.99 7.04 -14.29
N VAL A 611 17.73 6.95 -13.87
CA VAL A 611 17.39 6.09 -12.73
C VAL A 611 17.26 4.64 -13.20
N ALA A 612 18.20 3.80 -12.78
CA ALA A 612 18.22 2.37 -13.07
C ALA A 612 17.04 1.65 -12.38
N LEU A 613 15.92 1.58 -13.07
CA LEU A 613 14.76 0.79 -12.69
C LEU A 613 15.08 -0.70 -12.76
N ASP A 614 14.74 -1.46 -11.72
CA ASP A 614 14.86 -2.91 -11.70
C ASP A 614 13.76 -3.54 -12.58
N THR A 615 14.06 -3.56 -13.87
CA THR A 615 13.19 -4.06 -14.92
C THR A 615 12.90 -5.55 -14.73
N ALA A 616 13.87 -6.32 -14.21
CA ALA A 616 13.70 -7.74 -13.95
C ALA A 616 12.59 -7.97 -12.90
N ALA A 617 12.62 -7.24 -11.79
CA ALA A 617 11.60 -7.36 -10.75
C ALA A 617 10.19 -6.95 -11.22
N CYS A 618 10.07 -5.91 -12.06
CA CYS A 618 8.80 -5.54 -12.68
C CYS A 618 8.27 -6.65 -13.61
N ALA A 619 9.15 -7.25 -14.41
CA ALA A 619 8.77 -8.35 -15.29
C ALA A 619 8.38 -9.61 -14.49
N ASP A 620 9.14 -9.95 -13.46
CA ASP A 620 8.82 -11.07 -12.55
C ASP A 620 7.47 -10.87 -11.85
N LEU A 621 7.11 -9.63 -11.49
CA LEU A 621 5.80 -9.30 -10.95
C LEU A 621 4.67 -9.61 -11.96
N ILE A 622 4.83 -9.12 -13.20
CA ILE A 622 3.84 -9.37 -14.28
C ILE A 622 3.68 -10.88 -14.48
N ASP A 623 4.80 -11.59 -14.57
CA ASP A 623 4.84 -13.05 -14.74
C ASP A 623 4.12 -13.76 -13.58
N CYS A 624 4.40 -13.38 -12.33
CA CYS A 624 3.72 -13.91 -11.15
C CYS A 624 2.21 -13.70 -11.19
N TYR A 625 1.74 -12.49 -11.52
CA TYR A 625 0.31 -12.22 -11.63
C TYR A 625 -0.34 -13.03 -12.74
N VAL A 626 0.23 -13.02 -13.93
CA VAL A 626 -0.34 -13.71 -15.10
C VAL A 626 -0.49 -15.22 -14.87
N ARG A 627 0.41 -15.81 -14.08
CA ARG A 627 0.34 -17.22 -13.67
C ARG A 627 -0.69 -17.52 -12.60
N SER A 628 -1.12 -16.52 -11.83
CA SER A 628 -2.13 -16.71 -10.79
C SER A 628 -3.41 -17.27 -11.41
N ASP A 629 -4.00 -18.25 -10.76
CA ASP A 629 -5.35 -18.75 -11.02
C ASP A 629 -6.42 -17.65 -10.92
N ARG A 630 -6.14 -16.58 -10.16
CA ARG A 630 -7.00 -15.40 -10.00
C ARG A 630 -6.87 -14.37 -11.12
N PHE A 631 -5.91 -14.52 -12.02
CA PHE A 631 -5.70 -13.60 -13.14
C PHE A 631 -6.81 -13.74 -14.19
N GLN A 632 -7.63 -12.72 -14.31
CA GLN A 632 -8.81 -12.75 -15.17
C GLN A 632 -8.49 -12.27 -16.59
N ALA A 633 -9.46 -12.46 -17.47
CA ALA A 633 -9.42 -11.98 -18.85
C ALA A 633 -9.13 -10.49 -18.97
N ALA A 634 -9.83 -9.69 -18.16
CA ALA A 634 -9.66 -8.23 -18.13
C ALA A 634 -8.25 -7.83 -17.71
N ASP A 635 -7.58 -8.61 -16.86
CA ASP A 635 -6.25 -8.32 -16.35
C ASP A 635 -5.17 -8.46 -17.45
N VAL A 636 -5.45 -9.23 -18.52
CA VAL A 636 -4.56 -9.36 -19.70
C VAL A 636 -4.35 -7.99 -20.37
N LEU A 637 -5.35 -7.12 -20.37
CA LEU A 637 -5.23 -5.76 -20.89
C LEU A 637 -4.27 -4.92 -20.04
N ALA A 638 -4.34 -5.03 -18.72
CA ALA A 638 -3.43 -4.33 -17.81
C ALA A 638 -1.98 -4.80 -18.01
N ALA A 639 -1.76 -6.12 -18.05
CA ALA A 639 -0.46 -6.71 -18.30
C ALA A 639 0.11 -6.35 -19.68
N SER A 640 -0.72 -6.38 -20.73
CA SER A 640 -0.30 -6.03 -22.09
C SER A 640 -0.01 -4.54 -22.28
N ALA A 641 -0.64 -3.66 -21.49
CA ALA A 641 -0.27 -2.24 -21.51
C ALA A 641 1.03 -1.96 -20.74
N LEU A 642 1.32 -2.75 -19.70
CA LEU A 642 2.46 -2.57 -18.81
C LEU A 642 3.75 -3.18 -19.35
N LEU A 643 3.71 -4.42 -19.86
CA LEU A 643 4.90 -5.13 -20.35
C LEU A 643 5.72 -4.38 -21.41
N PRO A 644 5.14 -3.65 -22.38
CA PRO A 644 5.89 -2.84 -23.32
C PRO A 644 6.65 -1.69 -22.65
N ARG A 645 6.09 -1.12 -21.57
CA ARG A 645 6.75 -0.06 -20.80
C ARG A 645 7.98 -0.60 -20.09
N VAL A 646 7.83 -1.74 -19.42
CA VAL A 646 8.94 -2.45 -18.77
C VAL A 646 10.02 -2.80 -19.81
N SER A 647 9.62 -3.30 -20.99
CA SER A 647 10.57 -3.63 -22.07
C SER A 647 11.28 -2.40 -22.66
N GLY A 648 10.60 -1.26 -22.76
CA GLY A 648 11.20 -0.01 -23.24
C GLY A 648 12.24 0.54 -22.25
N ILE A 649 11.96 0.45 -20.95
CA ILE A 649 12.91 0.79 -19.88
C ILE A 649 14.14 -0.14 -19.93
N ALA A 650 13.94 -1.40 -20.33
CA ALA A 650 15.00 -2.39 -20.50
C ALA A 650 15.99 -2.07 -21.63
N GLY A 651 15.70 -1.08 -22.50
CA GLY A 651 16.46 -0.81 -23.74
C GLY A 651 17.98 -0.77 -23.58
N SER A 652 18.48 -0.21 -22.47
CA SER A 652 19.90 -0.17 -22.13
C SER A 652 20.40 -1.39 -21.35
N CYS A 653 19.50 -2.18 -20.78
CA CYS A 653 19.78 -3.26 -19.83
C CYS A 653 19.66 -4.67 -20.42
N TRP A 654 19.42 -4.84 -21.72
CA TRP A 654 19.36 -6.17 -22.36
C TRP A 654 20.65 -6.98 -22.27
N ALA A 655 21.78 -6.33 -21.95
CA ALA A 655 23.02 -7.00 -21.61
C ALA A 655 22.94 -7.79 -20.30
N ASP A 656 22.02 -7.43 -19.40
CA ASP A 656 21.73 -8.22 -18.21
C ASP A 656 20.83 -9.42 -18.55
N SER A 657 21.41 -10.62 -18.40
CA SER A 657 20.70 -11.87 -18.65
C SER A 657 19.49 -12.07 -17.73
N SER A 658 19.49 -11.48 -16.53
CA SER A 658 18.38 -11.63 -15.58
C SER A 658 17.15 -10.85 -16.06
N THR A 659 17.34 -9.59 -16.47
CA THR A 659 16.32 -8.75 -17.10
C THR A 659 15.75 -9.39 -18.35
N ALA A 660 16.61 -9.85 -19.28
CA ALA A 660 16.14 -10.50 -20.50
C ALA A 660 15.32 -11.78 -20.21
N THR A 661 15.73 -12.57 -19.23
CA THR A 661 15.03 -13.81 -18.83
C THR A 661 13.68 -13.51 -18.16
N ALA A 662 13.63 -12.52 -17.28
CA ALA A 662 12.40 -12.10 -16.60
C ALA A 662 11.37 -11.56 -17.61
N VAL A 663 11.77 -10.66 -18.51
CA VAL A 663 10.89 -10.13 -19.56
C VAL A 663 10.42 -11.24 -20.49
N ALA A 664 11.31 -12.14 -20.89
CA ALA A 664 10.97 -13.32 -21.68
C ALA A 664 9.89 -14.18 -21.00
N SER A 665 10.06 -14.47 -19.71
CA SER A 665 9.12 -15.27 -18.91
C SER A 665 7.77 -14.58 -18.80
N ALA A 666 7.76 -13.29 -18.43
CA ALA A 666 6.54 -12.48 -18.33
C ALA A 666 5.77 -12.41 -19.65
N HIS A 667 6.49 -12.17 -20.74
CA HIS A 667 5.92 -12.11 -22.08
C HIS A 667 5.28 -13.43 -22.46
N MET A 668 5.99 -14.54 -22.32
CA MET A 668 5.47 -15.84 -22.68
C MET A 668 4.24 -16.18 -21.82
N SER A 669 4.32 -16.01 -20.50
CA SER A 669 3.18 -16.26 -19.59
C SER A 669 1.93 -15.49 -20.02
N LEU A 670 2.10 -14.23 -20.42
CA LEU A 670 1.00 -13.38 -20.90
C LEU A 670 0.37 -13.96 -22.17
N MET A 671 1.18 -14.42 -23.12
CA MET A 671 0.71 -14.97 -24.39
C MET A 671 0.00 -16.30 -24.19
N LYS A 672 0.50 -17.18 -23.31
CA LYS A 672 -0.22 -18.41 -22.93
C LYS A 672 -1.54 -18.11 -22.25
N ARG A 673 -1.58 -17.15 -21.33
CA ARG A 673 -2.82 -16.78 -20.64
C ARG A 673 -3.84 -16.22 -21.62
N ALA A 674 -3.40 -15.36 -22.55
CA ALA A 674 -4.24 -14.84 -23.62
C ALA A 674 -4.76 -15.97 -24.54
N ALA A 675 -3.89 -16.89 -24.98
CA ALA A 675 -4.26 -18.04 -25.79
C ALA A 675 -5.26 -18.97 -25.09
N ALA A 676 -4.98 -19.36 -23.84
CA ALA A 676 -5.86 -20.20 -23.04
C ALA A 676 -7.25 -19.59 -22.88
N ALA A 677 -7.30 -18.27 -22.69
CA ALA A 677 -8.54 -17.58 -22.48
C ALA A 677 -9.31 -17.28 -23.79
N MET A 678 -8.63 -17.17 -24.94
CA MET A 678 -9.28 -17.26 -26.25
C MET A 678 -9.93 -18.62 -26.48
N HIS A 679 -9.24 -19.71 -26.16
CA HIS A 679 -9.82 -21.06 -26.24
C HIS A 679 -11.04 -21.21 -25.33
N ALA A 680 -10.97 -20.72 -24.09
CA ALA A 680 -12.09 -20.74 -23.16
C ALA A 680 -13.28 -19.90 -23.69
N GLY A 681 -13.02 -18.69 -24.20
CA GLY A 681 -14.05 -17.85 -24.80
C GLY A 681 -14.72 -18.50 -26.01
N ALA A 682 -13.97 -19.19 -26.86
CA ALA A 682 -14.52 -19.92 -28.00
C ALA A 682 -15.39 -21.11 -27.58
N GLN A 683 -14.95 -21.88 -26.59
CA GLN A 683 -15.73 -22.97 -26.01
C GLN A 683 -17.03 -22.45 -25.39
N ALA A 684 -16.97 -21.33 -24.66
CA ALA A 684 -18.13 -20.70 -24.07
C ALA A 684 -19.12 -20.18 -25.14
N GLN A 685 -18.63 -19.57 -26.23
CA GLN A 685 -19.48 -19.14 -27.34
C GLN A 685 -20.21 -20.31 -28.01
N GLY A 686 -19.53 -21.45 -28.21
CA GLY A 686 -20.16 -22.66 -28.74
C GLY A 686 -21.24 -23.26 -27.82
N GLN A 687 -21.14 -23.03 -26.51
CA GLN A 687 -22.09 -23.54 -25.51
C GLN A 687 -23.22 -22.55 -25.18
N ALA A 688 -22.99 -21.24 -25.32
CA ALA A 688 -23.94 -20.17 -24.99
C ALA A 688 -25.24 -20.23 -25.80
N SER A 689 -25.25 -20.90 -26.94
CA SER A 689 -26.49 -21.22 -27.68
C SER A 689 -27.45 -22.13 -26.90
N THR A 690 -27.03 -22.73 -25.78
CA THR A 690 -27.85 -23.69 -25.00
C THR A 690 -28.04 -23.38 -23.51
N ARG A 691 -27.26 -22.47 -22.88
CA ARG A 691 -27.44 -22.14 -21.44
C ARG A 691 -27.07 -20.70 -21.07
N ARG A 692 -27.98 -20.00 -20.37
CA ARG A 692 -27.79 -18.67 -19.75
C ARG A 692 -27.09 -18.75 -18.38
N THR A 693 -25.90 -19.34 -18.29
CA THR A 693 -25.13 -19.30 -17.04
C THR A 693 -23.64 -19.15 -17.31
N ALA A 694 -23.10 -17.95 -17.03
CA ALA A 694 -21.84 -17.65 -16.33
C ALA A 694 -21.28 -16.27 -16.78
N ASP A 695 -21.51 -15.24 -15.95
CA ASP A 695 -21.10 -13.84 -16.14
C ASP A 695 -19.57 -13.66 -16.38
N ARG A 696 -18.76 -14.58 -15.84
CA ARG A 696 -17.29 -14.57 -15.99
C ARG A 696 -16.81 -14.99 -17.38
N ASP A 697 -17.36 -16.07 -17.92
CA ASP A 697 -16.96 -16.60 -19.23
C ASP A 697 -17.45 -15.67 -20.35
N GLU A 698 -18.58 -15.00 -20.13
CA GLU A 698 -19.09 -13.96 -21.02
C GLU A 698 -18.19 -12.71 -21.04
N THR A 699 -17.75 -12.24 -19.86
CA THR A 699 -16.80 -11.12 -19.77
C THR A 699 -15.49 -11.45 -20.49
N ALA A 700 -14.96 -12.67 -20.29
CA ALA A 700 -13.78 -13.14 -21.01
C ALA A 700 -14.00 -13.12 -22.53
N ALA A 701 -15.10 -13.72 -23.00
CA ALA A 701 -15.44 -13.76 -24.42
C ALA A 701 -15.57 -12.36 -25.06
N ARG A 702 -15.96 -11.34 -24.29
CA ARG A 702 -16.05 -9.94 -24.76
C ARG A 702 -14.72 -9.19 -24.72
N CYS A 703 -13.89 -9.40 -23.70
CA CYS A 703 -12.64 -8.65 -23.54
C CYS A 703 -11.51 -9.13 -24.47
N PHE A 704 -11.45 -10.42 -24.79
CA PHE A 704 -10.31 -10.99 -25.53
C PHE A 704 -10.17 -10.55 -26.98
N PRO A 705 -11.26 -10.50 -27.77
CA PRO A 705 -11.19 -10.01 -29.14
C PRO A 705 -10.60 -8.60 -29.22
N ALA A 706 -10.84 -7.75 -28.21
CA ALA A 706 -10.27 -6.40 -28.12
C ALA A 706 -8.82 -6.38 -27.58
N ALA A 707 -8.42 -7.38 -26.80
CA ALA A 707 -7.08 -7.45 -26.22
C ALA A 707 -6.00 -7.87 -27.22
N VAL A 708 -6.33 -8.74 -28.18
CA VAL A 708 -5.36 -9.29 -29.14
C VAL A 708 -4.68 -8.19 -29.98
N PRO A 709 -5.41 -7.25 -30.61
CA PRO A 709 -4.77 -6.15 -31.33
C PRO A 709 -3.87 -5.30 -30.44
N SER A 710 -4.31 -4.99 -29.21
CA SER A 710 -3.50 -4.22 -28.25
C SER A 710 -2.24 -4.97 -27.84
N ILE A 711 -2.31 -6.29 -27.66
CA ILE A 711 -1.15 -7.14 -27.38
C ILE A 711 -0.18 -7.10 -28.57
N MET A 712 -0.69 -7.31 -29.79
CA MET A 712 0.15 -7.36 -30.99
C MET A 712 0.82 -6.01 -31.27
N GLU A 713 0.04 -4.93 -31.27
CA GLU A 713 0.54 -3.58 -31.56
C GLU A 713 1.46 -3.09 -30.43
N ARG A 714 1.00 -3.12 -29.18
CA ARG A 714 1.71 -2.46 -28.07
C ARG A 714 2.83 -3.33 -27.52
N CYS A 715 2.61 -4.62 -27.30
CA CYS A 715 3.66 -5.50 -26.77
C CYS A 715 4.64 -5.88 -27.87
N LEU A 716 4.17 -6.49 -28.96
CA LEU A 716 5.10 -7.05 -29.94
C LEU A 716 5.79 -5.93 -30.73
N GLY A 717 5.05 -4.89 -31.14
CA GLY A 717 5.61 -3.73 -31.82
C GLY A 717 6.71 -3.04 -31.02
N ARG A 718 6.43 -2.64 -29.77
CA ARG A 718 7.45 -1.94 -28.96
C ARG A 718 8.62 -2.82 -28.54
N VAL A 719 8.40 -4.12 -28.31
CA VAL A 719 9.52 -5.02 -28.05
C VAL A 719 10.37 -5.11 -29.33
N ALA A 720 9.76 -5.24 -30.51
CA ALA A 720 10.49 -5.22 -31.78
C ALA A 720 11.26 -3.90 -31.99
N ASP A 721 10.67 -2.74 -31.69
CA ASP A 721 11.37 -1.44 -31.74
C ASP A 721 12.57 -1.41 -30.78
N SER A 722 12.36 -1.88 -29.54
CA SER A 722 13.42 -1.94 -28.51
C SER A 722 14.55 -2.87 -28.93
N LEU A 723 14.22 -3.99 -29.58
CA LEU A 723 15.19 -4.93 -30.11
C LEU A 723 15.96 -4.36 -31.30
N THR A 724 15.29 -3.62 -32.17
CA THR A 724 15.89 -2.94 -33.31
C THR A 724 16.85 -1.86 -32.83
N ALA A 725 16.43 -1.06 -31.85
CA ALA A 725 17.27 -0.05 -31.20
C ALA A 725 18.49 -0.68 -30.50
N ALA A 726 18.28 -1.78 -29.75
CA ALA A 726 19.38 -2.52 -29.11
C ALA A 726 20.36 -3.12 -30.15
N GLY A 727 19.84 -3.63 -31.26
CA GLY A 727 20.63 -4.14 -32.38
C GLY A 727 21.46 -3.05 -33.05
N ALA A 728 20.86 -1.88 -33.32
CA ALA A 728 21.53 -0.72 -33.88
C ALA A 728 22.61 -0.16 -32.92
N ALA A 729 22.30 -0.04 -31.62
CA ALA A 729 23.25 0.38 -30.61
C ALA A 729 24.42 -0.61 -30.49
N ALA A 730 24.13 -1.92 -30.55
CA ALA A 730 25.16 -2.95 -30.59
C ALA A 730 25.99 -2.86 -31.88
N ALA A 731 25.41 -2.55 -33.04
CA ALA A 731 26.16 -2.35 -34.28
C ALA A 731 27.09 -1.12 -34.20
N ALA A 732 26.59 0.00 -33.67
CA ALA A 732 27.39 1.21 -33.46
C ALA A 732 28.54 0.97 -32.47
N ALA A 733 28.29 0.24 -31.37
CA ALA A 733 29.31 -0.11 -30.39
C ALA A 733 30.42 -1.02 -30.97
N ALA A 734 30.09 -1.86 -31.97
CA ALA A 734 31.05 -2.74 -32.65
C ALA A 734 32.17 -1.96 -33.36
N ALA A 735 31.90 -0.71 -33.75
CA ALA A 735 32.88 0.15 -34.40
C ALA A 735 33.95 0.67 -33.41
N GLY A 736 33.70 0.59 -32.09
CA GLY A 736 34.66 0.94 -31.05
C GLY A 736 35.57 -0.24 -30.67
N ARG A 737 36.89 -0.02 -30.60
CA ARG A 737 37.90 -1.08 -30.34
C ARG A 737 38.03 -1.54 -28.87
N ASP A 738 37.04 -1.31 -28.02
CA ASP A 738 37.10 -1.69 -26.60
C ASP A 738 36.67 -3.16 -26.38
N ALA A 739 37.63 -4.03 -26.06
CA ALA A 739 37.39 -5.47 -25.87
C ALA A 739 36.35 -5.79 -24.77
N GLY A 740 36.25 -4.97 -23.71
CA GLY A 740 35.26 -5.15 -22.65
C GLY A 740 33.81 -4.90 -23.11
N ARG A 741 33.62 -4.06 -24.13
CA ARG A 741 32.29 -3.79 -24.71
C ARG A 741 31.81 -4.94 -25.59
N LEU A 742 32.71 -5.69 -26.21
CA LEU A 742 32.37 -6.80 -27.13
C LEU A 742 31.56 -7.91 -26.44
N LEU A 743 31.90 -8.29 -25.20
CA LEU A 743 31.15 -9.33 -24.48
C LEU A 743 29.74 -8.87 -24.09
N SER A 744 29.62 -7.66 -23.55
CA SER A 744 28.32 -7.05 -23.23
C SER A 744 27.45 -6.90 -24.47
N GLN A 745 28.05 -6.48 -25.58
CA GLN A 745 27.41 -6.35 -26.89
C GLN A 745 26.97 -7.70 -27.45
N GLN A 746 27.79 -8.74 -27.35
CA GLN A 746 27.44 -10.08 -27.79
C GLN A 746 26.27 -10.65 -26.95
N GLN A 747 26.29 -10.44 -25.63
CA GLN A 747 25.18 -10.79 -24.76
C GLN A 747 23.91 -10.02 -25.11
N CYS A 748 24.00 -8.71 -25.40
CA CYS A 748 22.88 -7.89 -25.83
C CYS A 748 22.27 -8.42 -27.14
N ARG A 749 23.10 -8.74 -28.14
CA ARG A 749 22.63 -9.37 -29.40
C ARG A 749 22.00 -10.74 -29.17
N ALA A 750 22.56 -11.56 -28.28
CA ALA A 750 22.01 -12.87 -27.96
C ALA A 750 20.67 -12.76 -27.21
N SER A 751 20.55 -11.84 -26.27
CA SER A 751 19.29 -11.49 -25.59
C SER A 751 18.26 -10.97 -26.60
N ALA A 752 18.68 -10.15 -27.55
CA ALA A 752 17.79 -9.63 -28.58
C ALA A 752 17.27 -10.75 -29.51
N ALA A 753 18.15 -11.64 -29.95
CA ALA A 753 17.77 -12.82 -30.73
C ALA A 753 16.82 -13.75 -29.95
N LEU A 754 17.06 -13.96 -28.65
CA LEU A 754 16.18 -14.72 -27.77
C LEU A 754 14.75 -14.14 -27.76
N LEU A 755 14.64 -12.82 -27.57
CA LEU A 755 13.36 -12.14 -27.53
C LEU A 755 12.67 -12.16 -28.90
N ALA A 756 13.40 -12.00 -30.00
CA ALA A 756 12.83 -12.13 -31.35
C ALA A 756 12.22 -13.53 -31.59
N VAL A 757 12.94 -14.59 -31.20
CA VAL A 757 12.42 -15.97 -31.29
C VAL A 757 11.20 -16.17 -30.38
N LEU A 758 11.21 -15.59 -29.18
CA LEU A 758 10.06 -15.62 -28.27
C LEU A 758 8.85 -14.87 -28.84
N LEU A 759 9.03 -13.70 -29.45
CA LEU A 759 7.97 -12.95 -30.11
C LEU A 759 7.35 -13.76 -31.25
N ALA A 760 8.19 -14.36 -32.11
CA ALA A 760 7.71 -15.24 -33.18
C ALA A 760 6.93 -16.43 -32.62
N ARG A 761 7.39 -17.02 -31.52
CA ARG A 761 6.70 -18.10 -30.81
C ARG A 761 5.33 -17.65 -30.30
N SER A 762 5.28 -16.50 -29.65
CA SER A 762 4.05 -15.89 -29.14
C SER A 762 3.03 -15.62 -30.24
N LEU A 763 3.48 -15.11 -31.39
CA LEU A 763 2.63 -14.89 -32.57
C LEU A 763 2.02 -16.20 -33.07
N VAL A 764 2.83 -17.25 -33.19
CA VAL A 764 2.33 -18.58 -33.59
C VAL A 764 1.29 -19.10 -32.61
N MET A 765 1.54 -18.98 -31.31
CA MET A 765 0.60 -19.42 -30.27
C MET A 765 -0.74 -18.66 -30.32
N LEU A 766 -0.69 -17.33 -30.48
CA LEU A 766 -1.89 -16.52 -30.59
C LEU A 766 -2.66 -16.82 -31.88
N ALA A 767 -1.96 -17.01 -33.00
CA ALA A 767 -2.58 -17.36 -34.27
C ALA A 767 -3.29 -18.72 -34.20
N ASP A 768 -2.63 -19.74 -33.65
CA ASP A 768 -3.21 -21.08 -33.48
C ASP A 768 -4.43 -21.03 -32.54
N ALA A 769 -4.38 -20.20 -31.49
CA ALA A 769 -5.50 -20.01 -30.58
C ALA A 769 -6.67 -19.23 -31.20
N GLN A 770 -6.38 -18.21 -32.01
CA GLN A 770 -7.38 -17.49 -32.79
C GLN A 770 -8.03 -18.39 -33.85
N GLU A 771 -7.27 -19.28 -34.48
CA GLU A 771 -7.79 -20.24 -35.44
C GLU A 771 -8.74 -21.26 -34.78
N ALA A 772 -8.33 -21.81 -33.64
CA ALA A 772 -9.21 -22.66 -32.84
C ALA A 772 -10.46 -21.92 -32.37
N ALA A 773 -10.33 -20.63 -32.02
CA ALA A 773 -11.46 -19.81 -31.61
C ALA A 773 -12.44 -19.54 -32.76
N ALA A 774 -11.91 -19.25 -33.94
CA ALA A 774 -12.68 -19.05 -35.17
C ALA A 774 -13.46 -20.31 -35.52
N ALA A 775 -12.80 -21.46 -35.49
CA ALA A 775 -13.42 -22.76 -35.73
C ALA A 775 -14.56 -23.04 -34.73
N GLY A 776 -14.35 -22.77 -33.44
CA GLY A 776 -15.38 -22.89 -32.40
C GLY A 776 -16.58 -21.95 -32.60
N ALA A 777 -16.35 -20.77 -33.17
CA ALA A 777 -17.38 -19.79 -33.50
C ALA A 777 -18.03 -20.01 -34.89
N GLY A 778 -17.61 -21.02 -35.66
CA GLY A 778 -18.09 -21.25 -37.02
C GLY A 778 -17.71 -20.13 -38.00
N SER A 779 -16.59 -19.45 -37.77
CA SER A 779 -16.10 -18.32 -38.58
C SER A 779 -14.66 -18.55 -39.02
N THR A 780 -14.17 -17.75 -39.98
CA THR A 780 -12.74 -17.78 -40.34
C THR A 780 -11.91 -16.88 -39.41
N PRO A 781 -10.60 -17.14 -39.23
CA PRO A 781 -9.74 -16.27 -38.41
C PRO A 781 -9.74 -14.81 -38.91
N ALA A 782 -9.82 -14.63 -40.24
CA ALA A 782 -9.92 -13.33 -40.87
C ALA A 782 -11.24 -12.62 -40.56
N GLN A 783 -12.37 -13.34 -40.54
CA GLN A 783 -13.67 -12.79 -40.14
C GLN A 783 -13.69 -12.38 -38.66
N LEU A 784 -13.11 -13.19 -37.77
CA LEU A 784 -12.96 -12.80 -36.36
C LEU A 784 -12.08 -11.55 -36.22
N PHE A 785 -10.96 -11.50 -36.95
CA PHE A 785 -10.04 -10.35 -36.91
C PHE A 785 -10.69 -9.07 -37.46
N ALA A 786 -11.39 -9.15 -38.58
CA ALA A 786 -12.13 -8.01 -39.15
C ALA A 786 -13.22 -7.51 -38.19
N ARG A 787 -13.95 -8.43 -37.54
CA ARG A 787 -14.95 -8.09 -36.52
C ARG A 787 -14.32 -7.45 -35.28
N GLN A 788 -13.10 -7.85 -34.92
CA GLN A 788 -12.33 -7.27 -33.81
C GLN A 788 -11.90 -5.82 -34.09
N LEU A 789 -11.37 -5.57 -35.29
CA LEU A 789 -10.95 -4.24 -35.71
C LEU A 789 -12.13 -3.25 -35.77
N GLY A 790 -13.32 -3.71 -36.17
CA GLY A 790 -14.54 -2.89 -36.19
C GLY A 790 -15.12 -2.54 -34.81
N LEU A 791 -14.87 -3.36 -33.78
CA LEU A 791 -15.41 -3.17 -32.43
C LEU A 791 -14.43 -2.48 -31.46
N ALA A 792 -13.16 -2.37 -31.83
CA ALA A 792 -12.07 -1.87 -30.99
C ALA A 792 -12.31 -0.48 -30.35
N PRO A 793 -12.82 0.56 -31.03
CA PRO A 793 -12.96 1.87 -30.41
C PRO A 793 -14.03 1.90 -29.29
N ALA A 794 -15.10 1.11 -29.41
CA ALA A 794 -16.17 1.06 -28.41
C ALA A 794 -15.79 0.23 -27.16
N ALA A 795 -15.10 -0.89 -27.35
CA ALA A 795 -14.70 -1.77 -26.24
C ALA A 795 -13.50 -1.24 -25.45
N ALA A 796 -12.52 -0.62 -26.12
CA ALA A 796 -11.41 0.06 -25.44
C ALA A 796 -11.91 1.29 -24.66
N GLY A 797 -12.88 2.02 -25.22
CA GLY A 797 -13.58 3.10 -24.52
C GLY A 797 -14.40 2.63 -23.32
N ALA A 798 -15.07 1.47 -23.39
CA ALA A 798 -15.86 0.94 -22.26
C ALA A 798 -15.00 0.33 -21.14
N ALA A 799 -13.88 -0.32 -21.47
CA ALA A 799 -12.91 -0.82 -20.48
C ALA A 799 -12.08 0.31 -19.85
N ALA A 800 -11.84 1.41 -20.59
CA ALA A 800 -11.29 2.65 -20.03
C ALA A 800 -12.34 3.37 -19.19
N ALA A 801 -13.58 3.52 -19.65
CA ALA A 801 -14.68 4.21 -18.95
C ALA A 801 -15.14 3.50 -17.68
N SER A 802 -15.05 2.17 -17.59
CA SER A 802 -15.30 1.45 -16.32
C SER A 802 -14.20 1.69 -15.27
N SER A 803 -13.02 2.16 -15.68
CA SER A 803 -11.95 2.66 -14.79
C SER A 803 -11.92 4.20 -14.66
N GLU A 804 -12.41 4.94 -15.66
CA GLU A 804 -12.46 6.41 -15.71
C GLU A 804 -13.78 7.00 -15.18
N SER A 805 -14.77 6.18 -14.82
CA SER A 805 -15.99 6.61 -14.10
C SER A 805 -15.69 7.22 -12.71
N ALA A 806 -14.42 7.21 -12.27
CA ALA A 806 -13.93 7.95 -11.11
C ALA A 806 -13.13 9.24 -11.44
N ALA A 807 -12.91 9.56 -12.71
CA ALA A 807 -12.11 10.71 -13.13
C ALA A 807 -12.76 11.44 -14.33
N GLY A 808 -13.78 12.26 -14.05
CA GLY A 808 -14.31 13.21 -15.02
C GLY A 808 -13.40 14.43 -15.14
N CYS A 809 -12.70 14.58 -16.27
CA CYS A 809 -12.07 15.84 -16.66
C CYS A 809 -12.40 16.15 -18.12
N ALA A 810 -13.25 17.16 -18.34
CA ALA A 810 -13.43 17.79 -19.62
C ALA A 810 -12.17 18.61 -19.95
N SER A 811 -11.62 18.45 -21.14
CA SER A 811 -10.61 19.36 -21.69
C SER A 811 -10.99 19.70 -23.13
N SER A 812 -11.63 20.85 -23.28
CA SER A 812 -11.67 21.61 -24.53
C SER A 812 -10.82 22.85 -24.32
N SER A 813 -9.66 22.90 -24.97
CA SER A 813 -9.01 24.16 -25.37
C SER A 813 -7.89 23.89 -26.38
N SER A 814 -8.03 24.61 -27.48
CA SER A 814 -7.10 24.84 -28.57
C SER A 814 -5.71 25.29 -28.13
N SER A 815 -4.67 24.70 -28.69
CA SER A 815 -3.41 25.41 -28.95
C SER A 815 -2.69 24.80 -30.16
N SER A 816 -2.51 25.63 -31.17
CA SER A 816 -1.63 25.45 -32.31
C SER A 816 -0.18 25.66 -31.87
N SER A 817 0.68 24.67 -32.08
CA SER A 817 2.13 24.85 -32.00
C SER A 817 2.80 24.28 -33.25
N SER A 818 3.36 25.22 -34.01
CA SER A 818 4.22 25.03 -35.18
C SER A 818 5.51 24.31 -34.80
N SER A 819 5.79 23.21 -35.50
CA SER A 819 7.03 22.45 -35.42
C SER A 819 8.17 23.20 -36.13
N SER A 820 9.12 23.74 -35.37
CA SER A 820 10.42 24.18 -35.88
C SER A 820 11.40 23.01 -35.87
N SER A 821 11.68 22.48 -37.05
CA SER A 821 12.72 21.49 -37.33
C SER A 821 14.11 22.14 -37.20
N SER A 822 14.90 21.67 -36.23
CA SER A 822 16.33 21.99 -36.13
C SER A 822 17.13 20.89 -36.81
N SER A 823 17.57 21.17 -38.04
CA SER A 823 18.50 20.36 -38.82
C SER A 823 19.93 20.63 -38.39
N SER A 824 20.55 19.70 -37.66
CA SER A 824 21.99 19.72 -37.40
C SER A 824 22.74 19.09 -38.58
N SER A 825 23.21 19.93 -39.50
CA SER A 825 24.12 19.54 -40.58
C SER A 825 25.53 19.27 -40.03
N SER A 826 25.99 18.02 -40.08
CA SER A 826 27.41 17.70 -39.91
C SER A 826 28.00 17.34 -41.27
N LYS A 827 29.01 18.10 -41.67
CA LYS A 827 29.73 18.00 -42.95
C LYS A 827 30.46 16.67 -43.08
N GLU A 828 30.27 16.04 -44.24
CA GLU A 828 31.10 14.96 -44.77
C GLU A 828 32.53 15.43 -45.01
N VAL A 829 33.50 14.59 -44.65
CA VAL A 829 34.88 14.67 -45.13
C VAL A 829 35.14 13.38 -45.90
N LEU A 830 35.34 13.54 -47.21
CA LEU A 830 35.78 12.53 -48.16
C LEU A 830 37.18 12.02 -47.81
N ALA A 831 37.36 10.69 -47.81
CA ALA A 831 38.64 10.06 -48.04
C ALA A 831 38.44 8.72 -48.77
N ASP A 832 38.74 8.73 -50.07
CA ASP A 832 39.02 7.57 -50.88
C ASP A 832 40.22 6.80 -50.29
N ARG A 833 40.11 5.46 -50.21
CA ARG A 833 41.13 4.54 -50.75
C ARG A 833 40.75 3.06 -50.58
N GLU A 834 40.52 2.47 -51.75
CA GLU A 834 41.25 1.32 -52.29
C GLU A 834 41.00 -0.09 -51.72
N ALA A 835 40.50 -0.92 -52.63
CA ALA A 835 40.27 -2.33 -52.53
C ALA A 835 41.60 -3.12 -52.54
N ALA A 836 41.67 -4.18 -51.73
CA ALA A 836 42.51 -5.32 -52.01
C ALA A 836 41.83 -6.62 -51.54
N ASP A 837 41.59 -7.44 -52.55
CA ASP A 837 41.17 -8.83 -52.62
C ASP A 837 42.16 -9.76 -51.89
N ILE A 838 41.68 -10.60 -50.94
CA ILE A 838 42.35 -11.87 -50.59
C ILE A 838 41.28 -12.93 -50.28
N LYS A 839 41.12 -13.82 -51.26
CA LYS A 839 40.47 -15.14 -51.15
C LYS A 839 41.52 -16.16 -50.69
N THR A 840 41.05 -17.23 -50.05
CA THR A 840 41.70 -18.52 -49.75
C THR A 840 42.55 -18.67 -48.48
N ALA A 841 42.07 -19.52 -47.56
CA ALA A 841 42.83 -20.63 -46.99
C ALA A 841 41.87 -21.65 -46.37
N ARG A 842 41.86 -22.86 -46.94
CA ARG A 842 41.27 -24.09 -46.43
C ARG A 842 42.44 -25.05 -46.19
N ASP A 843 42.38 -25.80 -45.09
CA ASP A 843 43.13 -27.01 -44.77
C ASP A 843 44.67 -26.95 -44.65
N ALA A 844 45.16 -27.03 -43.40
CA ALA A 844 46.25 -27.94 -42.99
C ALA A 844 46.45 -27.89 -41.46
N GLY A 845 46.20 -29.02 -40.79
CA GLY A 845 46.52 -29.22 -39.37
C GLY A 845 47.12 -30.60 -39.17
N ILE A 846 48.45 -30.72 -39.31
CA ILE A 846 49.24 -31.85 -38.80
C ILE A 846 50.46 -31.29 -38.07
N ASN A 847 50.57 -31.67 -36.80
CA ASN A 847 51.72 -31.76 -35.90
C ASN A 847 53.00 -30.95 -36.23
N SER A 848 53.45 -30.16 -35.25
CA SER A 848 54.80 -30.27 -34.70
C SER A 848 54.93 -29.60 -33.34
N SER A 849 55.49 -30.34 -32.39
CA SER A 849 55.88 -29.95 -31.05
C SER A 849 57.14 -29.10 -31.08
N SER A 850 57.18 -28.00 -30.32
CA SER A 850 58.44 -27.50 -29.74
C SER A 850 58.16 -26.59 -28.54
N SER A 851 59.03 -26.73 -27.55
CA SER A 851 58.91 -26.28 -26.17
C SER A 851 59.53 -24.90 -25.95
N SER A 852 59.23 -24.33 -24.77
CA SER A 852 59.91 -23.20 -24.06
C SER A 852 59.69 -21.80 -24.67
N SER A 853 59.26 -20.74 -23.96
CA SER A 853 59.64 -20.29 -22.60
C SER A 853 58.62 -19.30 -21.99
N SER A 854 58.47 -19.40 -20.67
CA SER A 854 58.21 -18.43 -19.60
C SER A 854 57.65 -17.01 -19.83
N SER A 855 56.81 -16.63 -18.85
CA SER A 855 56.49 -15.27 -18.32
C SER A 855 55.49 -14.39 -19.05
N SER A 856 54.24 -14.40 -18.57
CA SER A 856 53.55 -13.24 -17.97
C SER A 856 52.21 -13.70 -17.41
N SER A 857 51.99 -13.55 -16.11
CA SER A 857 50.75 -13.86 -15.40
C SER A 857 49.62 -12.93 -15.83
N SER A 858 49.01 -13.20 -16.98
CA SER A 858 47.74 -12.61 -17.39
C SER A 858 46.61 -13.27 -16.61
N SER A 859 45.92 -12.46 -15.81
CA SER A 859 44.64 -12.73 -15.14
C SER A 859 43.81 -13.78 -15.89
N LYS A 860 43.64 -14.96 -15.28
CA LYS A 860 42.65 -15.95 -15.71
C LYS A 860 41.29 -15.26 -15.72
N THR A 861 40.82 -14.85 -16.89
CA THR A 861 39.41 -14.52 -17.10
C THR A 861 38.58 -15.70 -16.61
N PRO A 862 37.63 -15.52 -15.68
CA PRO A 862 36.88 -16.63 -15.09
C PRO A 862 36.17 -17.39 -16.21
N ALA A 863 36.56 -18.65 -16.45
CA ALA A 863 36.13 -19.50 -17.55
C ALA A 863 34.64 -19.95 -17.46
N GLY A 864 33.77 -19.16 -16.83
CA GLY A 864 32.36 -19.48 -16.59
C GLY A 864 31.35 -18.49 -17.20
N TRP A 865 31.79 -17.48 -17.94
CA TRP A 865 30.93 -16.39 -18.44
C TRP A 865 30.60 -16.53 -19.92
N GLN A 866 30.36 -17.74 -20.42
CA GLN A 866 29.78 -17.87 -21.76
C GLN A 866 28.33 -17.33 -21.73
N PRO A 867 27.96 -16.41 -22.64
CA PRO A 867 26.59 -15.93 -22.75
C PRO A 867 25.64 -17.12 -22.93
N LYS A 868 24.65 -17.25 -22.05
CA LYS A 868 23.78 -18.45 -21.94
C LYS A 868 23.10 -18.84 -23.27
N TRP A 869 22.95 -17.89 -24.20
CA TRP A 869 22.20 -18.05 -25.46
C TRP A 869 23.01 -17.72 -26.73
N CYS A 870 24.35 -17.79 -26.68
CA CYS A 870 25.23 -17.46 -27.82
C CYS A 870 24.89 -18.18 -29.14
N TYR A 871 24.33 -19.40 -29.05
CA TYR A 871 23.96 -20.19 -30.23
C TYR A 871 22.91 -19.48 -31.12
N LEU A 872 22.09 -18.58 -30.55
CA LEU A 872 21.10 -17.81 -31.31
C LEU A 872 21.75 -16.85 -32.30
N LEU A 873 23.00 -16.44 -32.08
CA LEU A 873 23.75 -15.61 -33.03
C LEU A 873 24.12 -16.37 -34.31
N GLN A 874 24.03 -17.70 -34.30
CA GLN A 874 24.27 -18.56 -35.47
C GLN A 874 22.99 -18.87 -36.25
N LEU A 875 21.85 -18.28 -35.87
CA LEU A 875 20.59 -18.46 -36.61
C LEU A 875 20.70 -18.13 -38.11
N PRO A 876 21.43 -17.09 -38.55
CA PRO A 876 21.60 -16.83 -39.98
C PRO A 876 22.24 -18.00 -40.76
N SER A 877 23.04 -18.83 -40.11
CA SER A 877 23.68 -20.01 -40.72
C SER A 877 22.74 -21.23 -40.81
N CYS A 878 21.51 -21.12 -40.33
CA CYS A 878 20.50 -22.16 -40.41
C CYS A 878 19.83 -22.15 -41.79
N GLU A 879 20.11 -23.15 -42.64
CA GLU A 879 19.55 -23.27 -44.00
C GLU A 879 18.02 -23.13 -44.03
N THR A 880 17.30 -23.76 -43.11
CA THR A 880 15.83 -23.70 -43.08
C THR A 880 15.29 -22.32 -42.73
N TRP A 881 16.00 -21.58 -41.87
CA TRP A 881 15.65 -20.21 -41.52
C TRP A 881 16.00 -19.27 -42.68
N ALA A 882 17.20 -19.38 -43.24
CA ALA A 882 17.65 -18.59 -44.37
C ALA A 882 16.74 -18.77 -45.60
N ALA A 883 16.30 -20.00 -45.89
CA ALA A 883 15.35 -20.27 -46.97
C ALA A 883 13.97 -19.63 -46.71
N ALA A 884 13.48 -19.65 -45.48
CA ALA A 884 12.22 -19.01 -45.12
C ALA A 884 12.29 -17.48 -45.22
N VAL A 885 13.39 -16.87 -44.76
CA VAL A 885 13.66 -15.43 -44.92
C VAL A 885 13.72 -15.06 -46.39
N HIS A 886 14.51 -15.78 -47.19
CA HIS A 886 14.61 -15.53 -48.64
C HIS A 886 13.26 -15.65 -49.34
N THR A 887 12.45 -16.66 -49.00
CA THR A 887 11.10 -16.84 -49.57
C THR A 887 10.18 -15.67 -49.19
N PHE A 888 10.25 -15.21 -47.94
CA PHE A 888 9.48 -14.06 -47.48
C PHE A 888 9.92 -12.78 -48.17
N ASP A 889 11.22 -12.49 -48.22
CA ASP A 889 11.79 -11.29 -48.85
C ASP A 889 11.55 -11.26 -50.36
N GLN A 890 11.61 -12.40 -51.04
CA GLN A 890 11.30 -12.50 -52.47
C GLN A 890 9.84 -12.16 -52.76
N LYS A 891 8.92 -12.57 -51.87
CA LYS A 891 7.49 -12.35 -52.02
C LYS A 891 7.06 -10.95 -51.55
N TRP A 892 7.77 -10.40 -50.57
CA TRP A 892 7.49 -9.13 -49.90
C TRP A 892 8.76 -8.27 -49.80
N PRO A 893 9.36 -7.84 -50.93
CA PRO A 893 10.63 -7.12 -50.94
C PRO A 893 10.57 -5.76 -50.22
N ASP A 894 9.37 -5.20 -50.07
CA ASP A 894 9.07 -4.06 -49.21
C ASP A 894 7.90 -4.37 -48.26
N ALA A 895 8.08 -5.41 -47.43
CA ALA A 895 7.09 -5.82 -46.45
C ALA A 895 6.63 -4.67 -45.54
N LEU A 896 7.52 -3.72 -45.21
CA LEU A 896 7.17 -2.55 -44.39
C LEU A 896 6.23 -1.59 -45.11
N ALA A 897 6.46 -1.29 -46.39
CA ALA A 897 5.52 -0.50 -47.18
C ALA A 897 4.18 -1.24 -47.35
N ALA A 898 4.20 -2.55 -47.57
CA ALA A 898 3.00 -3.36 -47.66
C ALA A 898 2.17 -3.31 -46.36
N ILE A 899 2.80 -3.50 -45.20
CA ILE A 899 2.15 -3.35 -43.88
C ILE A 899 1.59 -1.93 -43.71
N SER A 900 2.38 -0.91 -44.04
CA SER A 900 1.97 0.49 -43.92
C SER A 900 0.75 0.81 -44.78
N SER A 901 0.71 0.27 -46.00
CA SER A 901 -0.44 0.37 -46.92
C SER A 901 -1.70 -0.27 -46.32
N VAL A 902 -1.59 -1.49 -45.77
CA VAL A 902 -2.72 -2.17 -45.12
C VAL A 902 -3.26 -1.37 -43.93
N VAL A 903 -2.36 -0.82 -43.09
CA VAL A 903 -2.74 0.02 -41.94
C VAL A 903 -3.44 1.30 -42.40
N GLN A 904 -2.94 1.94 -43.46
CA GLN A 904 -3.58 3.15 -44.03
C GLN A 904 -4.95 2.84 -44.64
N GLN A 905 -5.09 1.74 -45.39
CA GLN A 905 -6.38 1.30 -45.95
C GLN A 905 -7.42 1.08 -44.83
N GLN A 906 -7.05 0.42 -43.74
CA GLN A 906 -7.94 0.23 -42.59
C GLN A 906 -8.39 1.56 -41.97
N LYS A 907 -7.48 2.54 -41.84
CA LYS A 907 -7.80 3.87 -41.31
C LYS A 907 -8.80 4.62 -42.20
N THR A 908 -8.71 4.47 -43.53
CA THR A 908 -9.63 5.11 -44.47
C THR A 908 -11.04 4.50 -44.42
N VAL A 909 -11.18 3.18 -44.29
CA VAL A 909 -12.49 2.50 -44.20
C VAL A 909 -13.28 2.93 -42.97
N VAL A 910 -12.61 3.11 -41.83
CA VAL A 910 -13.26 3.55 -40.58
C VAL A 910 -13.74 5.01 -40.69
N ASN A 911 -12.98 5.89 -41.36
CA ASN A 911 -13.34 7.30 -41.49
C ASN A 911 -14.40 7.58 -42.57
N SER A 912 -14.44 6.78 -43.64
CA SER A 912 -15.39 6.97 -44.75
C SER A 912 -16.82 6.53 -44.42
N SER A 913 -17.02 5.78 -43.33
CA SER A 913 -18.36 5.30 -42.92
C SER A 913 -19.25 6.39 -42.30
N SER A 914 -18.74 7.61 -42.08
CA SER A 914 -19.50 8.70 -41.46
C SER A 914 -20.01 9.77 -42.43
N ASN A 915 -19.56 9.79 -43.68
CA ASN A 915 -19.94 10.81 -44.67
C ASN A 915 -20.37 10.16 -46.00
N SER A 916 -21.57 9.57 -46.07
CA SER A 916 -22.17 9.19 -47.35
C SER A 916 -23.25 10.18 -47.76
N SER A 917 -22.85 11.17 -48.55
CA SER A 917 -23.72 11.86 -49.51
C SER A 917 -22.86 12.41 -50.66
N GLY A 918 -22.87 11.70 -51.78
CA GLY A 918 -22.74 12.31 -53.09
C GLY A 918 -21.40 12.22 -53.81
N VAL A 919 -21.51 11.72 -55.04
CA VAL A 919 -20.72 12.00 -56.25
C VAL A 919 -19.59 11.03 -56.58
N ALA A 920 -19.87 10.26 -57.63
CA ALA A 920 -18.98 9.40 -58.37
C ALA A 920 -18.17 10.20 -59.40
N ALA A 921 -16.86 9.94 -59.48
CA ALA A 921 -15.95 10.03 -60.64
C ALA A 921 -14.54 9.77 -60.07
N GLY A 922 -13.83 8.70 -60.37
CA GLY A 922 -13.49 8.19 -61.70
C GLY A 922 -11.99 8.45 -61.92
N ALA A 923 -11.12 7.50 -61.54
CA ALA A 923 -9.73 7.39 -62.00
C ALA A 923 -9.14 6.01 -61.62
N ASP A 924 -8.91 5.16 -62.62
CA ASP A 924 -8.29 3.82 -62.55
C ASP A 924 -6.80 3.88 -62.12
N SER A 925 -6.53 3.99 -60.83
CA SER A 925 -5.21 3.59 -60.31
C SER A 925 -5.26 2.13 -59.89
N GLN A 926 -4.90 1.24 -60.82
CA GLN A 926 -4.61 -0.17 -60.55
C GLN A 926 -3.33 -0.28 -59.71
N GLN A 927 -3.38 0.11 -58.44
CA GLN A 927 -2.39 -0.38 -57.50
C GLN A 927 -2.69 -1.87 -57.26
N PRO A 928 -1.68 -2.75 -57.35
CA PRO A 928 -1.85 -4.16 -57.02
C PRO A 928 -2.38 -4.24 -55.60
N GLU A 929 -3.62 -4.70 -55.47
CA GLU A 929 -4.31 -4.86 -54.20
C GLU A 929 -3.52 -5.89 -53.39
N VAL A 930 -2.72 -5.41 -52.43
CA VAL A 930 -2.01 -6.27 -51.50
C VAL A 930 -3.04 -6.98 -50.65
N GLU A 931 -3.25 -8.27 -50.89
CA GLU A 931 -4.16 -9.09 -50.09
C GLU A 931 -3.58 -9.23 -48.66
N PRO A 932 -4.18 -8.58 -47.63
CA PRO A 932 -3.59 -8.55 -46.28
C PRO A 932 -3.51 -9.94 -45.63
N GLY A 933 -4.43 -10.84 -46.01
CA GLY A 933 -4.48 -12.22 -45.53
C GLY A 933 -3.25 -13.02 -45.96
N GLN A 934 -2.76 -12.81 -47.18
CA GLN A 934 -1.60 -13.53 -47.71
C GLN A 934 -0.30 -13.09 -47.02
N LEU A 935 -0.13 -11.78 -46.81
CA LEU A 935 1.01 -11.23 -46.06
C LEU A 935 1.07 -11.77 -44.63
N TYR A 936 -0.08 -11.80 -43.94
CA TYR A 936 -0.18 -12.37 -42.60
C TYR A 936 0.17 -13.86 -42.57
N ALA A 937 -0.34 -14.65 -43.52
CA ALA A 937 -0.05 -16.07 -43.60
C ALA A 937 1.44 -16.37 -43.85
N ASP A 938 2.08 -15.60 -44.73
CA ASP A 938 3.51 -15.72 -45.01
C ASP A 938 4.37 -15.30 -43.82
N ALA A 939 4.02 -14.20 -43.15
CA ALA A 939 4.71 -13.76 -41.93
C ALA A 939 4.59 -14.79 -40.79
N LEU A 940 3.43 -15.44 -40.66
CA LEU A 940 3.22 -16.52 -39.71
C LEU A 940 4.06 -17.75 -40.05
N GLN A 941 4.19 -18.10 -41.34
CA GLN A 941 5.09 -19.18 -41.78
C GLN A 941 6.55 -18.85 -41.47
N LEU A 942 6.98 -17.61 -41.68
CA LEU A 942 8.32 -17.15 -41.28
C LEU A 942 8.53 -17.31 -39.77
N CYS A 943 7.55 -16.93 -38.95
CA CYS A 943 7.60 -17.13 -37.50
C CYS A 943 7.70 -18.62 -37.11
N ARG A 944 6.91 -19.50 -37.75
CA ARG A 944 6.97 -20.95 -37.54
C ARG A 944 8.34 -21.53 -37.89
N ALA A 945 8.94 -21.07 -38.99
CA ALA A 945 10.29 -21.46 -39.39
C ALA A 945 11.35 -21.00 -38.37
N LEU A 946 11.25 -19.77 -37.86
CA LEU A 946 12.15 -19.25 -36.82
C LEU A 946 12.06 -20.09 -35.54
N VAL A 947 10.85 -20.35 -35.05
CA VAL A 947 10.60 -21.15 -33.83
C VAL A 947 11.10 -22.59 -34.00
N ALA A 948 10.96 -23.16 -35.20
CA ALA A 948 11.53 -24.47 -35.51
C ALA A 948 13.06 -24.44 -35.56
N ALA A 949 13.65 -23.35 -36.04
CA ALA A 949 15.09 -23.20 -36.18
C ALA A 949 15.81 -22.96 -34.85
N ALA A 950 15.14 -22.32 -33.89
CA ALA A 950 15.67 -21.83 -32.63
C ALA A 950 14.92 -22.38 -31.40
N PRO A 951 15.17 -23.63 -30.98
CA PRO A 951 14.60 -24.11 -29.74
C PRO A 951 15.17 -23.31 -28.57
N LEU A 952 14.33 -23.01 -27.58
CA LEU A 952 14.65 -22.11 -26.49
C LEU A 952 14.94 -22.87 -25.18
N PRO A 953 15.97 -22.49 -24.44
CA PRO A 953 16.40 -23.14 -23.19
C PRO A 953 15.61 -22.71 -21.96
N LEU A 954 14.83 -21.63 -22.04
CA LEU A 954 14.11 -21.05 -20.89
C LEU A 954 12.65 -21.52 -20.81
N VAL A 955 12.07 -21.93 -21.93
CA VAL A 955 10.63 -22.15 -22.09
C VAL A 955 10.34 -23.56 -22.59
N CYS A 956 9.11 -24.03 -22.41
CA CYS A 956 8.69 -25.31 -22.98
C CYS A 956 8.72 -25.18 -24.50
N ASN A 957 9.42 -26.07 -25.20
CA ASN A 957 9.59 -25.95 -26.65
C ASN A 957 8.35 -26.34 -27.48
N ASN A 958 7.34 -26.97 -26.89
CA ASN A 958 6.04 -27.18 -27.52
C ASN A 958 5.18 -25.89 -27.54
N PRO A 959 4.82 -25.29 -28.70
CA PRO A 959 4.05 -24.04 -28.73
C PRO A 959 2.59 -24.27 -28.37
N GLY A 960 2.06 -25.47 -28.61
CA GLY A 960 0.72 -25.86 -28.15
C GLY A 960 0.67 -26.16 -26.64
N CYS A 961 1.73 -25.91 -25.89
CA CYS A 961 1.74 -26.13 -24.46
C CYS A 961 0.88 -25.07 -23.74
N GLY A 962 -0.39 -25.40 -23.45
CA GLY A 962 -1.27 -24.58 -22.62
C GLY A 962 -1.05 -24.76 -21.10
N ASN A 963 -0.05 -25.55 -20.68
CA ASN A 963 0.16 -25.81 -19.26
C ASN A 963 0.71 -24.55 -18.56
N MET A 964 -0.15 -23.93 -17.74
CA MET A 964 0.12 -22.79 -16.88
C MET A 964 0.09 -23.19 -15.40
N SER A 965 0.36 -24.47 -15.07
CA SER A 965 0.50 -24.89 -13.67
C SER A 965 1.37 -23.87 -12.92
N ALA A 966 0.97 -23.44 -11.72
CA ALA A 966 1.43 -22.25 -10.96
C ALA A 966 2.96 -21.98 -10.85
N LEU A 967 3.80 -22.85 -11.40
CA LEU A 967 5.23 -22.68 -11.61
C LEU A 967 5.54 -21.80 -12.83
N SER A 968 6.65 -21.06 -12.77
CA SER A 968 7.18 -20.35 -13.94
C SER A 968 7.46 -21.31 -15.09
N GLU A 969 7.42 -20.85 -16.34
CA GLU A 969 7.71 -21.74 -17.45
C GLU A 969 9.13 -22.33 -17.36
N ALA A 970 10.09 -21.51 -16.90
CA ALA A 970 11.45 -21.94 -16.61
C ALA A 970 11.50 -23.04 -15.53
N ALA A 971 10.65 -22.96 -14.50
CA ALA A 971 10.55 -23.94 -13.43
C ALA A 971 9.70 -25.16 -13.81
N ALA A 972 8.72 -25.03 -14.70
CA ALA A 972 7.89 -26.11 -15.19
C ALA A 972 8.67 -26.97 -16.18
N ALA A 973 9.56 -26.36 -16.97
CA ALA A 973 10.35 -27.03 -18.00
C ALA A 973 11.55 -27.80 -17.40
N ASN A 974 11.25 -28.79 -16.55
CA ASN A 974 12.27 -29.58 -15.84
C ASN A 974 12.83 -30.74 -16.68
N LYS A 975 12.15 -31.15 -17.76
CA LYS A 975 12.66 -32.19 -18.65
C LYS A 975 13.52 -31.57 -19.73
N ARG A 976 14.73 -32.11 -19.90
CA ARG A 976 15.69 -31.68 -20.93
C ARG A 976 15.75 -32.71 -22.03
N CYS A 977 15.79 -32.26 -23.28
CA CYS A 977 16.13 -33.13 -24.40
C CYS A 977 17.55 -33.67 -24.21
N THR A 978 17.77 -34.96 -24.40
CA THR A 978 19.09 -35.59 -24.21
C THR A 978 20.15 -35.10 -25.20
N GLY A 979 19.73 -34.69 -26.41
CA GLY A 979 20.64 -34.13 -27.42
C GLY A 979 20.98 -32.66 -27.15
N CYS A 980 20.06 -31.77 -27.48
CA CYS A 980 20.29 -30.33 -27.42
C CYS A 980 20.06 -29.69 -26.04
N ARG A 981 19.60 -30.42 -25.02
CA ARG A 981 19.27 -29.93 -23.66
C ARG A 981 18.11 -28.94 -23.53
N CYS A 982 17.42 -28.61 -24.62
CA CYS A 982 16.29 -27.68 -24.56
C CYS A 982 15.12 -28.28 -23.76
N ARG A 983 14.29 -27.40 -23.19
CA ARG A 983 13.39 -27.78 -22.10
C ARG A 983 11.95 -28.06 -22.55
N TYR A 984 11.30 -28.96 -21.81
CA TYR A 984 9.89 -29.32 -21.94
C TYR A 984 9.26 -29.46 -20.55
N CYS A 985 8.00 -29.06 -20.40
CA CYS A 985 7.30 -29.22 -19.12
C CYS A 985 6.87 -30.67 -18.85
N SER A 986 6.73 -31.50 -19.88
CA SER A 986 6.35 -32.90 -19.76
C SER A 986 6.88 -33.72 -20.93
N ALA A 987 6.89 -35.04 -20.77
CA ALA A 987 7.26 -35.95 -21.86
C ALA A 987 6.22 -35.87 -22.99
N ALA A 988 4.94 -35.66 -22.67
CA ALA A 988 3.89 -35.44 -23.66
C ALA A 988 4.18 -34.21 -24.54
N CYS A 989 4.63 -33.10 -23.94
CA CYS A 989 5.03 -31.92 -24.71
C CYS A 989 6.25 -32.18 -25.60
N GLN A 990 7.24 -32.93 -25.11
CA GLN A 990 8.38 -33.33 -25.93
C GLN A 990 7.96 -34.21 -27.10
N THR A 991 7.13 -35.23 -26.87
CA THR A 991 6.64 -36.15 -27.91
C THR A 991 5.80 -35.40 -28.95
N SER A 992 4.93 -34.50 -28.51
CA SER A 992 4.09 -33.67 -29.39
C SER A 992 4.94 -32.76 -30.31
N ASP A 993 6.01 -32.17 -29.77
CA ASP A 993 6.91 -31.28 -30.52
C ASP A 993 8.02 -32.02 -31.30
N TRP A 994 8.22 -33.31 -31.04
CA TRP A 994 9.40 -34.06 -31.51
C TRP A 994 9.59 -34.01 -33.03
N LYS A 995 8.50 -34.10 -33.80
CA LYS A 995 8.55 -34.06 -35.28
C LYS A 995 9.25 -32.80 -35.78
N ARG A 996 8.99 -31.65 -35.16
CA ARG A 996 9.62 -30.38 -35.49
C ARG A 996 10.97 -30.22 -34.83
N HIS A 997 11.10 -30.61 -33.57
CA HIS A 997 12.32 -30.44 -32.79
C HIS A 997 13.51 -31.29 -33.28
N LYS A 998 13.24 -32.48 -33.85
CA LYS A 998 14.29 -33.45 -34.23
C LYS A 998 15.38 -32.86 -35.13
N SER A 999 15.03 -32.04 -36.12
CA SER A 999 16.01 -31.43 -37.03
C SER A 999 16.87 -30.39 -36.33
N ALA A 1000 16.26 -29.50 -35.54
CA ALA A 1000 16.97 -28.50 -34.76
C ALA A 1000 17.87 -29.13 -33.69
N CYS A 1001 17.39 -30.17 -33.01
CA CYS A 1001 18.15 -30.90 -32.00
C CYS A 1001 19.44 -31.49 -32.58
N LYS A 1002 19.36 -32.13 -33.76
CA LYS A 1002 20.54 -32.65 -34.46
C LYS A 1002 21.56 -31.55 -34.79
N ARG A 1003 21.10 -30.41 -35.31
CA ARG A 1003 21.97 -29.29 -35.67
C ARG A 1003 22.66 -28.69 -34.45
N MET A 1004 21.92 -28.46 -33.37
CA MET A 1004 22.48 -27.93 -32.12
C MET A 1004 23.47 -28.90 -31.47
N ALA A 1005 23.13 -30.20 -31.45
CA ALA A 1005 24.05 -31.22 -30.95
C ALA A 1005 25.34 -31.30 -31.80
N ALA A 1006 25.23 -31.24 -33.13
CA ALA A 1006 26.37 -31.26 -34.04
C ALA A 1006 27.27 -30.02 -33.90
N ALA A 1007 26.68 -28.86 -33.61
CA ALA A 1007 27.41 -27.62 -33.38
C ALA A 1007 28.07 -27.54 -31.98
N GLY A 1008 27.86 -28.54 -31.11
CA GLY A 1008 28.29 -28.47 -29.71
C GLY A 1008 27.53 -27.41 -28.89
N LEU A 1009 26.43 -26.89 -29.42
CA LEU A 1009 25.64 -25.80 -28.85
C LEU A 1009 24.48 -26.39 -28.06
N ALA A 1010 24.76 -26.97 -26.90
CA ALA A 1010 23.70 -27.39 -26.01
C ALA A 1010 23.02 -26.15 -25.38
N CYS A 1011 21.68 -26.18 -25.27
CA CYS A 1011 20.87 -25.29 -24.44
C CYS A 1011 21.34 -25.39 -22.97
N SER A 1012 22.35 -24.61 -22.54
CA SER A 1012 22.94 -24.64 -21.19
C SER A 1012 22.29 -23.67 -20.23
#